data_AF-A0A241WPC5-F1
#
_entry.id   AF-A0A241WPC5-F1
#
_cell.length_a   1.000
_cell.length_b   1.000
_cell.length_c   1.000
_cell.angle_alpha   90.00
_cell.angle_beta   90.00
_cell.angle_gamma   90.00
#
_symmetry.space_group_name_H-M   'P 1'
#
loop_
_entity.id
_entity.type
_entity.pdbx_description
1 polymer ?
#
loop_
_entity_poly.entity_id
_entity_poly.type
_entity_poly.pdbx_seq_one_letter_code
_entity_poly.pdbx_strand_id
1 'polypeptide(L)'
;MTIKMTKRKRHDGRSYDLTLQWLTKNHGQKWEAWRQLGEEWITSQDTGTHLKLDTLCMFFDIYLVQTVPWTADVVTFFVGKNGWQASTVEFKKNVFEKTNCGNNKGTIDKLNYAFGFIEWVLDTHFSEKRNAIKSIRLYSNPFEKVSSKGKNTETVYNPLPYRYICDLRHILCPKTRGNFLDWVWAQQQTGQGITRSGDWFEVDENLIDKNDMDCVWRCKEITRNHKCITIHQIWSPVPAMVLFIKLHLPLRTYQVRMLDSGEADTLRYENGKWIKNSHPFALYHHNKGVFRQFKDNAIGFVSTGLYISTNKTNDQNKDEFERGYEIPWQNDDVLYWLEKLRNWQEKYNPIDKPTDCTTLETKHTNEKMSLAYLSAMGHICFLFRNAAANNSEDKTKPIIENSIVTLWYKLLHQLENNLLVSGDTLLNGTPLRLVHNYGENYQKSKKKTEFPLHSLRVSLITCYIMDAKLPLPVVSKLLAGHSRILMTVYYTKLTPAVMKEKMTEADRLLDIKSQESVKIFLKDAEMHQIECKMAYKDGQAIEAALVNRNPLGWENRHHGLCLVGGNTVRSDESSTVAGCWNGGEVSRNSATASYKIYSSVSHGPENCVRCRWFITDARYLPALNAHLNFMSYKAHEAANLAIKLEDDIEKMEEFKYEAEMNNKPFIKHNELQAVQRRYEKQLVEADEYTKDWIATFGLIRRLIEIEQDRSEIDTTNKLVAVGSKNDIKIGFIETTSELLHLSLLCDDAEIYPDMLDDVKKTSVIQDRTQGLSRIMMRKGYMPHLLMLDKDQQLIAANAMIRQMAIQENSRDKLDGFQQVVSYLELGQFMLDSKLLDAGMSALERKINKPVNGISVKSLTSKVVYGVLENAG
;
A
#
# COMPACT_ATOMS: atom_id res chain seq x y z
N MET A 1 23.71 4.86 -47.72
CA MET A 1 23.97 5.77 -46.59
C MET A 1 25.46 5.84 -46.35
N THR A 2 26.07 6.98 -46.66
CA THR A 2 27.51 7.23 -46.56
C THR A 2 27.93 7.16 -45.09
N ILE A 3 28.81 6.22 -44.75
CA ILE A 3 29.38 6.08 -43.42
C ILE A 3 30.22 7.33 -43.13
N LYS A 4 29.68 8.28 -42.36
CA LYS A 4 30.47 9.35 -41.74
C LYS A 4 31.44 8.69 -40.78
N MET A 5 32.67 8.44 -41.23
CA MET A 5 33.79 8.10 -40.36
C MET A 5 34.02 9.26 -39.40
N THR A 6 33.53 9.11 -38.18
CA THR A 6 33.80 10.06 -37.09
C THR A 6 35.26 9.88 -36.67
N LYS A 7 36.09 10.92 -36.90
CA LYS A 7 37.46 10.97 -36.36
C LYS A 7 37.42 10.64 -34.87
N ARG A 8 38.27 9.70 -34.43
CA ARG A 8 38.47 9.35 -33.01
C ARG A 8 38.60 10.63 -32.18
N LYS A 9 37.71 10.85 -31.19
CA LYS A 9 37.90 11.91 -30.19
C LYS A 9 39.27 11.71 -29.53
N ARG A 10 40.19 12.67 -29.69
CA ARG A 10 41.44 12.70 -28.91
C ARG A 10 41.07 12.92 -27.44
N HIS A 11 41.45 12.00 -26.56
CA HIS A 11 41.39 12.21 -25.12
C HIS A 11 42.61 13.04 -24.72
N ASP A 12 42.51 14.37 -24.83
CA ASP A 12 43.60 15.31 -24.57
C ASP A 12 43.44 16.09 -23.24
N GLY A 13 42.51 15.66 -22.38
CA GLY A 13 42.34 16.20 -21.02
C GLY A 13 41.56 17.51 -20.92
N ARG A 14 41.16 18.12 -22.05
CA ARG A 14 40.50 19.43 -22.09
C ARG A 14 39.21 19.54 -21.26
N SER A 15 38.51 18.43 -21.04
CA SER A 15 37.27 18.37 -20.24
C SER A 15 37.47 18.60 -18.74
N TYR A 16 38.72 18.69 -18.26
CA TYR A 16 39.06 18.88 -16.85
C TYR A 16 40.02 20.06 -16.61
N ASP A 17 40.49 20.70 -17.68
CA ASP A 17 41.48 21.77 -17.66
C ASP A 17 40.80 23.15 -17.55
N LEU A 18 40.84 23.75 -16.36
CA LEU A 18 40.30 25.09 -16.12
C LEU A 18 41.20 26.20 -16.68
N THR A 19 42.47 25.92 -16.93
CA THR A 19 43.44 26.89 -17.48
C THR A 19 43.33 27.03 -19.00
N LEU A 20 42.60 26.10 -19.63
CA LEU A 20 42.34 26.03 -21.07
C LEU A 20 43.62 26.05 -21.92
N GLN A 21 44.74 25.60 -21.37
CA GLN A 21 46.07 25.63 -21.99
C GLN A 21 46.14 24.78 -23.26
N TRP A 22 45.24 23.80 -23.40
CA TRP A 22 45.09 23.04 -24.64
C TRP A 22 44.81 23.96 -25.85
N LEU A 23 44.18 25.13 -25.68
CA LEU A 23 43.82 26.03 -26.78
C LEU A 23 45.08 26.58 -27.47
N THR A 24 46.02 27.14 -26.70
CA THR A 24 47.28 27.69 -27.23
C THR A 24 48.26 26.59 -27.61
N LYS A 25 48.31 25.48 -26.85
CA LYS A 25 49.15 24.32 -27.17
C LYS A 25 48.78 23.67 -28.50
N ASN A 26 47.48 23.57 -28.81
CA ASN A 26 47.02 22.90 -30.03
C ASN A 26 46.88 23.86 -31.23
N HIS A 27 46.60 25.14 -31.01
CA HIS A 27 46.21 26.09 -32.07
C HIS A 27 47.08 27.35 -32.17
N GLY A 28 48.10 27.50 -31.32
CA GLY A 28 49.11 28.55 -31.36
C GLY A 28 48.82 29.76 -30.45
N GLN A 29 49.85 30.59 -30.21
CA GLN A 29 49.79 31.74 -29.29
C GLN A 29 48.80 32.84 -29.68
N LYS A 30 48.36 32.90 -30.94
CA LYS A 30 47.35 33.86 -31.40
C LYS A 30 46.01 33.77 -30.66
N TRP A 31 45.73 32.65 -29.98
CA TRP A 31 44.51 32.43 -29.19
C TRP A 31 44.67 32.75 -27.70
N GLU A 32 45.81 33.30 -27.27
CA GLU A 32 46.12 33.56 -25.86
C GLU A 32 45.12 34.51 -25.19
N ALA A 33 44.64 35.54 -25.91
CA ALA A 33 43.63 36.45 -25.39
C ALA A 33 42.32 35.73 -25.05
N TRP A 34 41.84 34.87 -25.95
CA TRP A 34 40.65 34.04 -25.69
C TRP A 34 40.86 33.02 -24.57
N ARG A 35 42.07 32.46 -24.44
CA ARG A 35 42.43 31.54 -23.34
C ARG A 35 42.33 32.25 -21.99
N GLN A 36 42.94 33.43 -21.85
CA GLN A 36 42.94 34.21 -20.61
C GLN A 36 41.52 34.62 -20.20
N LEU A 37 40.71 35.13 -21.14
CA LEU A 37 39.31 35.45 -20.89
C LEU A 37 38.50 34.21 -20.45
N GLY A 38 38.74 33.07 -21.10
CA GLY A 38 38.07 31.81 -20.75
C GLY A 38 38.46 31.30 -19.36
N GLU A 39 39.75 31.37 -19.00
CA GLU A 39 40.28 30.98 -17.69
C GLU A 39 39.73 31.86 -16.56
N GLU A 40 39.75 33.17 -16.74
CA GLU A 40 39.20 34.12 -15.75
C GLU A 40 37.70 33.94 -15.57
N TRP A 41 36.96 33.73 -16.68
CA TRP A 41 35.53 33.46 -16.56
C TRP A 41 35.26 32.15 -15.85
N ILE A 42 35.89 31.03 -16.23
CA ILE A 42 35.57 29.72 -15.65
C ILE A 42 36.00 29.60 -14.19
N THR A 43 37.07 30.27 -13.78
CA THR A 43 37.55 30.29 -12.39
C THR A 43 36.64 31.09 -11.46
N SER A 44 35.91 32.08 -11.98
CA SER A 44 34.88 32.82 -11.22
C SER A 44 33.53 32.12 -11.13
N GLN A 45 33.36 30.92 -11.72
CA GLN A 45 32.07 30.20 -11.70
C GLN A 45 31.96 29.15 -10.60
N ASP A 46 31.02 29.35 -9.68
CA ASP A 46 30.75 28.41 -8.59
C ASP A 46 29.73 27.32 -8.92
N THR A 47 28.91 27.53 -9.96
CA THR A 47 27.82 26.62 -10.33
C THR A 47 27.93 26.13 -11.77
N GLY A 48 27.66 24.83 -11.98
CA GLY A 48 27.59 24.22 -13.31
C GLY A 48 28.92 24.25 -14.08
N THR A 49 30.06 24.29 -13.37
CA THR A 49 31.40 24.47 -13.94
C THR A 49 31.70 23.47 -15.05
N HIS A 50 31.32 22.20 -14.90
CA HIS A 50 31.54 21.20 -15.96
C HIS A 50 30.80 21.51 -17.27
N LEU A 51 29.55 22.01 -17.20
CA LEU A 51 28.76 22.37 -18.38
C LEU A 51 29.33 23.62 -19.04
N LYS A 52 29.72 24.61 -18.24
CA LYS A 52 30.34 25.85 -18.74
C LYS A 52 31.69 25.57 -19.39
N LEU A 53 32.51 24.68 -18.81
CA LEU A 53 33.79 24.25 -19.37
C LEU A 53 33.61 23.49 -20.69
N ASP A 54 32.65 22.56 -20.75
CA ASP A 54 32.32 21.85 -22.00
C ASP A 54 31.82 22.83 -23.08
N THR A 55 31.04 23.84 -22.69
CA THR A 55 30.64 24.94 -23.59
C THR A 55 31.85 25.73 -24.10
N LEU A 56 32.80 26.13 -23.25
CA LEU A 56 34.00 26.85 -23.68
C LEU A 56 34.83 26.00 -24.64
N CYS A 57 35.02 24.71 -24.34
CA CYS A 57 35.73 23.79 -25.22
C CYS A 57 35.06 23.71 -26.59
N MET A 58 33.73 23.63 -26.63
CA MET A 58 32.95 23.62 -27.86
C MET A 58 33.03 24.96 -28.60
N PHE A 59 32.89 26.08 -27.89
CA PHE A 59 32.92 27.42 -28.46
C PHE A 59 34.30 27.73 -29.08
N PHE A 60 35.38 27.45 -28.37
CA PHE A 60 36.73 27.73 -28.85
C PHE A 60 37.16 26.79 -29.98
N ASP A 61 37.02 25.48 -29.84
CA ASP A 61 37.50 24.54 -30.87
C ASP A 61 36.58 24.53 -32.09
N ILE A 62 35.28 24.38 -31.90
CA ILE A 62 34.36 24.11 -33.02
C ILE A 62 33.93 25.41 -33.72
N TYR A 63 33.68 26.48 -32.97
CA TYR A 63 33.20 27.73 -33.56
C TYR A 63 34.36 28.66 -33.92
N LEU A 64 35.17 29.11 -32.94
CA LEU A 64 36.23 30.07 -33.23
C LEU A 64 37.33 29.48 -34.11
N VAL A 65 37.98 28.39 -33.68
CA VAL A 65 39.14 27.84 -34.38
C VAL A 65 38.77 27.22 -35.72
N GLN A 66 37.71 26.40 -35.78
CA GLN A 66 37.38 25.63 -36.98
C GLN A 66 36.44 26.34 -37.97
N THR A 67 35.69 27.37 -37.54
CA THR A 67 34.76 28.07 -38.44
C THR A 67 35.23 29.48 -38.75
N VAL A 68 35.67 30.25 -37.74
CA VAL A 68 36.01 31.66 -37.91
C VAL A 68 37.41 32.02 -37.39
N PRO A 69 38.49 31.36 -37.87
CA PRO A 69 39.84 31.48 -37.29
C PRO A 69 40.46 32.89 -37.38
N TRP A 70 39.90 33.79 -38.19
CA TRP A 70 40.32 35.20 -38.26
C TRP A 70 39.88 36.03 -37.05
N THR A 71 39.05 35.47 -36.16
CA THR A 71 38.62 36.09 -34.89
C THR A 71 39.53 35.74 -33.72
N ALA A 72 40.77 35.30 -33.99
CA ALA A 72 41.80 35.15 -32.96
C ALA A 72 42.03 36.46 -32.20
N ASP A 73 41.89 37.60 -32.89
CA ASP A 73 41.69 38.91 -32.26
C ASP A 73 40.24 39.07 -31.79
N VAL A 74 40.08 39.39 -30.51
CA VAL A 74 38.79 39.46 -29.82
C VAL A 74 37.93 40.60 -30.37
N VAL A 75 38.52 41.73 -30.77
CA VAL A 75 37.75 42.87 -31.32
C VAL A 75 37.14 42.52 -32.67
N THR A 76 37.89 41.81 -33.52
CA THR A 76 37.42 41.33 -34.83
C THR A 76 36.17 40.42 -34.71
N PHE A 77 36.01 39.70 -33.59
CA PHE A 77 34.81 38.91 -33.32
C PHE A 77 33.55 39.77 -33.19
N PHE A 78 33.65 40.94 -32.56
CA PHE A 78 32.53 41.83 -32.31
C PHE A 78 32.22 42.77 -33.48
N VAL A 79 33.25 43.29 -34.15
CA VAL A 79 33.09 44.22 -35.29
C VAL A 79 32.68 43.49 -36.56
N GLY A 80 33.09 42.23 -36.71
CA GLY A 80 32.90 41.46 -37.93
C GLY A 80 33.95 41.79 -39.00
N LYS A 81 33.96 41.02 -40.09
CA LYS A 81 34.94 41.15 -41.19
C LYS A 81 34.31 40.80 -42.53
N ASN A 82 34.50 41.63 -43.56
CA ASN A 82 34.00 41.39 -44.93
C ASN A 82 32.50 41.07 -45.00
N GLY A 83 31.66 41.78 -44.23
CA GLY A 83 30.21 41.55 -44.16
C GLY A 83 29.79 40.35 -43.30
N TRP A 84 30.72 39.61 -42.71
CA TRP A 84 30.44 38.58 -41.71
C TRP A 84 30.26 39.19 -40.32
N GLN A 85 29.22 38.74 -39.60
CA GLN A 85 29.00 38.99 -38.18
C GLN A 85 28.65 37.68 -37.47
N ALA A 86 29.16 37.49 -36.26
CA ALA A 86 28.80 36.34 -35.45
C ALA A 86 27.29 36.35 -35.15
N SER A 87 26.67 35.17 -35.13
CA SER A 87 25.26 35.03 -34.80
C SER A 87 24.96 33.71 -34.13
N THR A 88 23.91 33.67 -33.30
CA THR A 88 23.46 32.43 -32.65
C THR A 88 23.03 31.38 -33.68
N VAL A 89 22.47 31.80 -34.81
CA VAL A 89 22.04 30.90 -35.90
C VAL A 89 23.25 30.18 -36.51
N GLU A 90 24.32 30.93 -36.79
CA GLU A 90 25.56 30.37 -37.32
C GLU A 90 26.24 29.45 -36.30
N PHE A 91 26.34 29.86 -35.04
CA PHE A 91 26.94 29.02 -33.99
C PHE A 91 26.15 27.72 -33.81
N LYS A 92 24.82 27.81 -33.74
CA LYS A 92 23.93 26.63 -33.63
C LYS A 92 24.07 25.69 -34.83
N LYS A 93 24.14 26.22 -36.06
CA LYS A 93 24.34 25.43 -37.28
C LYS A 93 25.67 24.67 -37.22
N ASN A 94 26.77 25.35 -36.87
CA ASN A 94 28.09 24.72 -36.77
C ASN A 94 28.14 23.63 -35.69
N VAL A 95 27.49 23.86 -34.55
CA VAL A 95 27.39 22.83 -33.49
C VAL A 95 26.67 21.59 -34.03
N PHE A 96 25.58 21.73 -34.78
CA PHE A 96 24.87 20.57 -35.36
C PHE A 96 25.61 19.87 -36.48
N GLU A 97 26.34 20.61 -37.33
CA GLU A 97 27.06 20.02 -38.46
C GLU A 97 28.33 19.30 -38.03
N LYS A 98 29.03 19.86 -37.03
CA LYS A 98 30.35 19.40 -36.59
C LYS A 98 30.32 18.54 -35.32
N THR A 99 29.17 18.42 -34.64
CA THR A 99 29.00 17.54 -33.47
C THR A 99 27.77 16.64 -33.59
N ASN A 100 27.69 15.60 -32.75
CA ASN A 100 26.50 14.75 -32.66
C ASN A 100 25.40 15.33 -31.73
N CYS A 101 25.41 16.65 -31.47
CA CYS A 101 24.41 17.28 -30.62
C CYS A 101 23.07 17.41 -31.36
N GLY A 102 21.98 16.96 -30.74
CA GLY A 102 20.62 17.19 -31.24
C GLY A 102 20.07 18.56 -30.82
N ASN A 103 18.96 18.99 -31.43
CA ASN A 103 18.22 20.19 -31.00
C ASN A 103 17.42 19.90 -29.72
N ASN A 104 18.11 19.83 -28.58
CA ASN A 104 17.54 19.54 -27.27
C ASN A 104 17.91 20.62 -26.24
N LYS A 105 17.36 20.51 -25.02
CA LYS A 105 17.62 21.45 -23.92
C LYS A 105 19.11 21.61 -23.62
N GLY A 106 19.87 20.52 -23.63
CA GLY A 106 21.31 20.55 -23.38
C GLY A 106 22.07 21.42 -24.38
N THR A 107 21.72 21.36 -25.68
CA THR A 107 22.33 22.24 -26.69
C THR A 107 21.93 23.70 -26.48
N ILE A 108 20.67 23.97 -26.12
CA ILE A 108 20.20 25.33 -25.81
C ILE A 108 20.94 25.91 -24.61
N ASP A 109 21.12 25.12 -23.54
CA ASP A 109 21.85 25.53 -22.34
C ASP A 109 23.31 25.87 -22.70
N LYS A 110 23.96 25.09 -23.56
CA LYS A 110 25.32 25.41 -24.05
C LYS A 110 25.38 26.71 -24.84
N LEU A 111 24.43 26.97 -25.74
CA LEU A 111 24.35 28.24 -26.47
C LEU A 111 24.16 29.42 -25.50
N ASN A 112 23.30 29.26 -24.49
CA ASN A 112 23.06 30.29 -23.48
C ASN A 112 24.26 30.50 -22.54
N TYR A 113 25.04 29.46 -22.24
CA TYR A 113 26.30 29.60 -21.51
C TYR A 113 27.35 30.34 -22.33
N ALA A 114 27.43 30.11 -23.65
CA ALA A 114 28.31 30.88 -24.53
C ALA A 114 27.87 32.34 -24.62
N PHE A 115 26.56 32.60 -24.73
CA PHE A 115 25.99 33.95 -24.62
C PHE A 115 26.43 34.62 -23.31
N GLY A 116 26.28 33.93 -22.17
CA GLY A 116 26.66 34.45 -20.85
C GLY A 116 28.17 34.70 -20.68
N PHE A 117 29.01 33.87 -21.29
CA PHE A 117 30.45 34.12 -21.36
C PHE A 117 30.75 35.43 -22.10
N ILE A 118 30.14 35.64 -23.27
CA ILE A 118 30.34 36.86 -24.05
C ILE A 118 29.76 38.11 -23.36
N GLU A 119 28.61 38.00 -22.68
CA GLU A 119 28.10 39.08 -21.81
C GLU A 119 29.14 39.49 -20.76
N TRP A 120 29.72 38.50 -20.07
CA TRP A 120 30.74 38.75 -19.05
C TRP A 120 32.00 39.39 -19.63
N VAL A 121 32.46 38.95 -20.81
CA VAL A 121 33.60 39.58 -21.52
C VAL A 121 33.29 41.05 -21.82
N LEU A 122 32.09 41.35 -22.30
CA LEU A 122 31.68 42.73 -22.60
C LEU A 122 31.58 43.60 -21.34
N ASP A 123 31.01 43.08 -20.26
CA ASP A 123 30.87 43.82 -19.00
C ASP A 123 32.21 44.08 -18.31
N THR A 124 33.12 43.10 -18.32
CA THR A 124 34.36 43.14 -17.54
C THR A 124 35.49 43.83 -18.30
N HIS A 125 35.62 43.55 -19.60
CA HIS A 125 36.79 43.94 -20.40
C HIS A 125 36.48 44.98 -21.50
N PHE A 126 35.23 45.13 -21.91
CA PHE A 126 34.81 46.07 -22.98
C PHE A 126 33.71 47.03 -22.50
N SER A 127 33.84 47.54 -21.28
CA SER A 127 32.94 48.56 -20.73
C SER A 127 33.69 49.79 -20.23
N GLU A 128 33.13 50.98 -20.47
CA GLU A 128 33.66 52.24 -19.95
C GLU A 128 32.80 52.75 -18.79
N LYS A 129 33.45 53.15 -17.68
CA LYS A 129 32.78 53.75 -16.52
C LYS A 129 32.57 55.24 -16.77
N ARG A 130 31.32 55.66 -16.97
CA ARG A 130 30.97 57.07 -17.20
C ARG A 130 30.63 57.83 -15.91
N ASN A 131 30.14 57.13 -14.87
CA ASN A 131 29.87 57.61 -13.50
C ASN A 131 29.72 56.40 -12.54
N ALA A 132 29.78 56.61 -11.23
CA ALA A 132 29.82 55.57 -10.18
C ALA A 132 28.69 54.50 -10.20
N ILE A 133 27.64 54.68 -11.02
CA ILE A 133 26.44 53.84 -11.02
C ILE A 133 26.12 53.24 -12.42
N LYS A 134 26.81 53.61 -13.51
CA LYS A 134 26.49 53.07 -14.86
C LYS A 134 27.71 52.92 -15.79
N SER A 135 28.01 51.67 -16.17
CA SER A 135 28.95 51.31 -17.23
C SER A 135 28.24 51.20 -18.59
N ILE A 136 28.90 51.61 -19.68
CA ILE A 136 28.40 51.46 -21.05
C ILE A 136 29.31 50.49 -21.80
N ARG A 137 28.73 49.50 -22.49
CA ARG A 137 29.48 48.52 -23.30
C ARG A 137 29.91 49.13 -24.64
N LEU A 138 31.14 48.83 -25.07
CA LEU A 138 31.71 49.28 -26.33
C LEU A 138 31.15 48.50 -27.53
N TYR A 139 30.74 47.25 -27.33
CA TYR A 139 30.20 46.38 -28.36
C TYR A 139 28.92 45.68 -27.90
N SER A 140 28.09 45.27 -28.86
CA SER A 140 26.89 44.46 -28.62
C SER A 140 27.23 42.97 -28.63
N ASN A 141 26.49 42.18 -27.85
CA ASN A 141 26.63 40.74 -27.90
C ASN A 141 26.07 40.19 -29.23
N PRO A 142 26.87 39.50 -30.05
CA PRO A 142 26.41 38.91 -31.32
C PRO A 142 25.47 37.72 -31.12
N PHE A 143 25.38 37.19 -29.90
CA PHE A 143 24.48 36.09 -29.58
C PHE A 143 23.19 36.60 -28.98
N GLU A 144 22.10 35.97 -29.37
CA GLU A 144 20.79 36.08 -28.76
C GLU A 144 20.53 34.90 -27.82
N LYS A 145 19.86 35.18 -26.70
CA LYS A 145 19.42 34.16 -25.75
C LYS A 145 18.33 33.29 -26.37
N VAL A 146 18.56 31.99 -26.46
CA VAL A 146 17.63 31.06 -27.06
C VAL A 146 16.62 30.58 -26.02
N SER A 147 15.34 30.82 -26.29
CA SER A 147 14.24 30.30 -25.47
C SER A 147 13.93 28.85 -25.84
N SER A 148 13.77 28.00 -24.83
CA SER A 148 13.34 26.61 -24.99
C SER A 148 11.83 26.53 -24.82
N LYS A 149 11.09 26.05 -25.85
CA LYS A 149 9.76 25.44 -25.63
C LYS A 149 9.98 24.07 -24.98
N GLY A 150 10.14 24.05 -23.66
CA GLY A 150 10.42 22.82 -22.94
C GLY A 150 9.18 21.95 -22.86
N LYS A 151 9.17 20.79 -23.53
CA LYS A 151 8.49 19.64 -22.95
C LYS A 151 9.39 19.14 -21.83
N ASN A 152 8.97 19.31 -20.58
CA ASN A 152 9.63 18.72 -19.41
C ASN A 152 9.39 17.21 -19.39
N THR A 153 9.82 16.49 -20.43
CA THR A 153 9.90 15.03 -20.39
C THR A 153 11.20 14.69 -19.68
N GLU A 154 11.12 14.50 -18.36
CA GLU A 154 12.18 13.82 -17.62
C GLU A 154 12.47 12.46 -18.24
N THR A 155 13.72 12.03 -18.17
CA THR A 155 14.17 10.75 -18.73
C THR A 155 13.30 9.63 -18.17
N VAL A 156 12.50 8.98 -19.02
CA VAL A 156 11.61 7.90 -18.63
C VAL A 156 12.47 6.65 -18.45
N TYR A 157 12.81 6.32 -17.21
CA TYR A 157 13.40 5.02 -16.89
C TYR A 157 12.28 4.05 -16.53
N ASN A 158 12.31 2.86 -17.13
CA ASN A 158 11.35 1.82 -16.78
C ASN A 158 11.63 1.33 -15.35
N PRO A 159 10.60 1.24 -14.49
CA PRO A 159 10.74 0.63 -13.18
C PRO A 159 10.97 -0.88 -13.31
N LEU A 160 11.80 -1.43 -12.43
CA LEU A 160 11.99 -2.85 -12.24
C LEU A 160 10.96 -3.35 -11.21
N PRO A 161 10.23 -4.44 -11.48
CA PRO A 161 9.30 -5.03 -10.52
C PRO A 161 9.94 -5.33 -9.15
N TYR A 162 9.18 -5.15 -8.06
CA TYR A 162 9.69 -5.35 -6.69
C TYR A 162 10.18 -6.78 -6.43
N ARG A 163 9.55 -7.79 -7.05
CA ARG A 163 9.99 -9.19 -6.98
C ARG A 163 11.44 -9.34 -7.45
N TYR A 164 11.80 -8.77 -8.59
CA TYR A 164 13.16 -8.82 -9.10
C TYR A 164 14.15 -8.07 -8.21
N ILE A 165 13.72 -6.99 -7.53
CA ILE A 165 14.55 -6.33 -6.51
C ILE A 165 14.84 -7.29 -5.35
N CYS A 166 13.85 -8.09 -4.91
CA CYS A 166 14.04 -9.10 -3.87
C CYS A 166 14.99 -10.22 -4.32
N ASP A 167 14.85 -10.70 -5.56
CA ASP A 167 15.74 -11.71 -6.12
C ASP A 167 17.20 -11.20 -6.20
N LEU A 168 17.39 -9.94 -6.62
CA LEU A 168 18.72 -9.30 -6.65
C LEU A 168 19.31 -9.16 -5.25
N ARG A 169 18.50 -8.84 -4.23
CA ARG A 169 18.95 -8.81 -2.82
C ARG A 169 19.42 -10.19 -2.40
N HIS A 170 18.68 -11.24 -2.73
CA HIS A 170 19.05 -12.61 -2.35
C HIS A 170 20.31 -13.12 -3.07
N ILE A 171 20.48 -12.79 -4.36
CA ILE A 171 21.71 -13.11 -5.10
C ILE A 171 22.93 -12.41 -4.47
N LEU A 172 22.79 -11.14 -4.11
CA LEU A 172 23.89 -10.34 -3.57
C LEU A 172 24.21 -10.68 -2.11
N CYS A 173 23.17 -10.79 -1.28
CA CYS A 173 23.23 -11.04 0.16
C CYS A 173 22.21 -12.15 0.52
N PRO A 174 22.63 -13.43 0.48
CA PRO A 174 21.73 -14.56 0.67
C PRO A 174 21.10 -14.62 2.08
N LYS A 175 21.80 -14.11 3.10
CA LYS A 175 21.35 -14.07 4.49
C LYS A 175 21.08 -12.63 4.91
N THR A 176 19.88 -12.34 5.39
CA THR A 176 19.48 -10.98 5.83
C THR A 176 20.37 -10.44 6.95
N ARG A 177 20.75 -11.28 7.92
CA ARG A 177 21.70 -10.96 9.00
C ARG A 177 22.81 -12.00 9.08
N GLY A 178 23.91 -11.76 8.37
CA GLY A 178 25.05 -12.67 8.27
C GLY A 178 26.39 -11.94 8.32
N ASN A 179 27.42 -12.53 7.72
CA ASN A 179 28.77 -11.97 7.63
C ASN A 179 29.17 -11.72 6.18
N PHE A 180 30.21 -10.91 5.94
CA PHE A 180 30.73 -10.70 4.59
C PHE A 180 31.27 -11.99 3.95
N LEU A 181 31.64 -13.00 4.74
CA LEU A 181 31.94 -14.35 4.26
C LEU A 181 30.76 -14.99 3.48
N ASP A 182 29.52 -14.69 3.86
CA ASP A 182 28.32 -15.24 3.20
C ASP A 182 28.07 -14.63 1.81
N TRP A 183 28.77 -13.54 1.44
CA TRP A 183 28.59 -12.82 0.17
C TRP A 183 29.34 -13.49 -0.98
N VAL A 184 29.21 -14.81 -1.09
CA VAL A 184 29.98 -15.68 -1.99
C VAL A 184 29.89 -15.24 -3.45
N TRP A 185 28.68 -14.88 -3.92
CA TRP A 185 28.51 -14.41 -5.30
C TRP A 185 29.32 -13.13 -5.57
N ALA A 186 29.25 -12.15 -4.68
CA ALA A 186 29.95 -10.87 -4.83
C ALA A 186 31.47 -11.06 -4.82
N GLN A 187 31.99 -11.92 -3.94
CA GLN A 187 33.40 -12.28 -3.88
C GLN A 187 33.88 -12.89 -5.19
N GLN A 188 33.12 -13.85 -5.76
CA GLN A 188 33.44 -14.52 -7.02
C GLN A 188 33.43 -13.58 -8.23
N GLN A 189 32.55 -12.58 -8.25
CA GLN A 189 32.47 -11.66 -9.39
C GLN A 189 33.68 -10.73 -9.54
N THR A 190 34.62 -10.73 -8.60
CA THR A 190 35.69 -9.73 -8.51
C THR A 190 37.06 -10.43 -8.51
N GLY A 191 38.05 -9.82 -9.16
CA GLY A 191 39.40 -10.40 -9.22
C GLY A 191 39.56 -11.65 -10.11
N GLN A 192 38.64 -11.90 -11.06
CA GLN A 192 38.77 -12.89 -12.13
C GLN A 192 39.29 -12.23 -13.43
N GLY A 193 40.36 -12.76 -14.05
CA GLY A 193 40.93 -12.28 -15.33
C GLY A 193 42.38 -11.77 -15.27
N ILE A 194 42.91 -11.31 -16.43
CA ILE A 194 44.30 -10.84 -16.63
C ILE A 194 44.59 -9.50 -15.90
N THR A 195 43.56 -8.71 -15.57
CA THR A 195 43.69 -7.44 -14.85
C THR A 195 43.85 -7.68 -13.34
N ARG A 196 44.99 -7.26 -12.80
CA ARG A 196 45.59 -7.72 -11.53
C ARG A 196 44.97 -7.24 -10.19
N SER A 197 43.92 -6.45 -10.15
CA SER A 197 43.22 -6.15 -8.88
C SER A 197 41.80 -5.66 -9.14
N GLY A 198 40.81 -6.41 -8.65
CA GLY A 198 39.42 -5.97 -8.53
C GLY A 198 39.21 -5.42 -7.12
N ASP A 199 38.19 -5.91 -6.43
CA ASP A 199 37.92 -5.54 -5.03
C ASP A 199 38.81 -6.30 -4.02
N TRP A 200 39.80 -7.03 -4.51
CA TRP A 200 40.80 -7.76 -3.71
C TRP A 200 42.10 -6.96 -3.67
N PHE A 201 42.58 -6.66 -2.46
CA PHE A 201 43.79 -5.86 -2.24
C PHE A 201 44.81 -6.61 -1.38
N GLU A 202 46.09 -6.36 -1.66
CA GLU A 202 47.21 -7.02 -0.99
C GLU A 202 47.45 -6.45 0.41
N VAL A 203 47.68 -7.33 1.37
CA VAL A 203 47.96 -7.01 2.77
C VAL A 203 49.06 -7.92 3.32
N ASP A 204 49.72 -7.49 4.39
CA ASP A 204 50.60 -8.37 5.15
C ASP A 204 49.77 -9.46 5.86
N GLU A 205 50.32 -10.67 5.97
CA GLU A 205 49.62 -11.80 6.60
C GLU A 205 49.19 -11.50 8.03
N ASN A 206 49.96 -10.67 8.75
CA ASN A 206 49.67 -10.26 10.12
C ASN A 206 48.38 -9.45 10.27
N LEU A 207 47.90 -8.82 9.19
CA LEU A 207 46.65 -8.04 9.18
C LEU A 207 45.41 -8.92 8.95
N ILE A 208 45.60 -10.20 8.61
CA ILE A 208 44.51 -11.15 8.41
C ILE A 208 44.08 -11.70 9.77
N ASP A 209 42.87 -11.33 10.18
CA ASP A 209 42.22 -11.91 11.35
C ASP A 209 41.41 -13.16 10.93
N LYS A 210 41.95 -14.35 11.23
CA LYS A 210 41.31 -15.63 10.87
C LYS A 210 40.06 -15.94 11.70
N ASN A 211 39.84 -15.25 12.83
CA ASN A 211 38.67 -15.44 13.68
C ASN A 211 37.51 -14.51 13.31
N ASP A 212 37.79 -13.45 12.55
CA ASP A 212 36.80 -12.50 12.10
C ASP A 212 36.11 -13.00 10.82
N MET A 213 34.83 -13.37 10.95
CA MET A 213 34.01 -13.84 9.82
C MET A 213 33.76 -12.77 8.76
N ASP A 214 34.03 -11.50 9.06
CA ASP A 214 33.95 -10.40 8.10
C ASP A 214 35.30 -10.15 7.39
N CYS A 215 36.39 -10.81 7.82
CA CYS A 215 37.70 -10.81 7.17
C CYS A 215 37.78 -11.89 6.09
N VAL A 216 37.25 -11.59 4.90
CA VAL A 216 37.35 -12.51 3.76
C VAL A 216 38.72 -12.36 3.10
N TRP A 217 39.54 -13.41 3.14
CA TRP A 217 40.91 -13.40 2.61
C TRP A 217 41.20 -14.56 1.66
N ARG A 218 42.25 -14.43 0.84
CA ARG A 218 42.77 -15.49 -0.04
C ARG A 218 44.29 -15.38 -0.23
N CYS A 219 44.94 -16.50 -0.51
CA CYS A 219 46.34 -16.54 -0.93
C CYS A 219 46.42 -16.78 -2.45
N LYS A 220 47.36 -16.11 -3.12
CA LYS A 220 47.60 -16.32 -4.55
C LYS A 220 49.09 -16.29 -4.86
N GLU A 221 49.55 -17.28 -5.62
CA GLU A 221 50.89 -17.27 -6.18
C GLU A 221 50.91 -16.40 -7.44
N ILE A 222 51.78 -15.38 -7.46
CA ILE A 222 51.97 -14.52 -8.62
C ILE A 222 53.45 -14.40 -8.98
N THR A 223 53.72 -14.26 -10.28
CA THR A 223 55.06 -13.93 -10.76
C THR A 223 55.23 -12.41 -10.79
N ARG A 224 56.07 -11.87 -9.89
CA ARG A 224 56.59 -10.49 -9.95
C ARG A 224 58.10 -10.57 -10.16
N ASN A 225 58.64 -9.80 -11.11
CA ASN A 225 60.08 -9.75 -11.42
C ASN A 225 60.72 -11.14 -11.61
N HIS A 226 60.09 -12.02 -12.40
CA HIS A 226 60.53 -13.40 -12.67
C HIS A 226 60.67 -14.33 -11.44
N LYS A 227 60.14 -13.94 -10.27
CA LYS A 227 60.08 -14.78 -9.07
C LYS A 227 58.62 -15.08 -8.73
N CYS A 228 58.35 -16.33 -8.34
CA CYS A 228 57.07 -16.72 -7.78
C CYS A 228 57.00 -16.22 -6.33
N ILE A 229 56.02 -15.38 -6.02
CA ILE A 229 55.76 -14.88 -4.67
C ILE A 229 54.32 -15.19 -4.28
N THR A 230 54.11 -15.59 -3.03
CA THR A 230 52.78 -15.75 -2.44
C THR A 230 52.33 -14.40 -1.92
N ILE A 231 51.20 -13.90 -2.42
CA ILE A 231 50.55 -12.69 -1.91
C ILE A 231 49.30 -13.05 -1.12
N HIS A 232 49.07 -12.31 -0.05
CA HIS A 232 47.87 -12.39 0.77
C HIS A 232 46.94 -11.24 0.39
N GLN A 233 45.65 -11.53 0.19
CA GLN A 233 44.67 -10.52 -0.20
C GLN A 233 43.44 -10.56 0.69
N ILE A 234 42.90 -9.39 1.04
CA ILE A 234 41.59 -9.22 1.66
C ILE A 234 40.60 -8.69 0.60
N TRP A 235 39.34 -9.13 0.70
CA TRP A 235 38.25 -8.65 -0.14
C TRP A 235 37.55 -7.44 0.48
N SER A 236 37.34 -6.41 -0.33
CA SER A 236 36.60 -5.21 0.06
C SER A 236 35.10 -5.36 -0.25
N PRO A 237 34.20 -5.31 0.77
CA PRO A 237 32.76 -5.39 0.55
C PRO A 237 32.14 -4.10 -0.01
N VAL A 238 32.91 -3.01 -0.11
CA VAL A 238 32.42 -1.65 -0.39
C VAL A 238 31.55 -1.55 -1.67
N PRO A 239 31.98 -2.01 -2.87
CA PRO A 239 31.13 -1.89 -4.06
C PRO A 239 29.86 -2.74 -3.99
N ALA A 240 29.92 -3.92 -3.38
CA ALA A 240 28.74 -4.76 -3.16
C ALA A 240 27.76 -4.09 -2.18
N MET A 241 28.28 -3.49 -1.12
CA MET A 241 27.49 -2.71 -0.15
C MET A 241 26.80 -1.50 -0.78
N VAL A 242 27.41 -0.83 -1.77
CA VAL A 242 26.72 0.25 -2.51
C VAL A 242 25.47 -0.29 -3.21
N LEU A 243 25.57 -1.46 -3.86
CA LEU A 243 24.42 -2.11 -4.51
C LEU A 243 23.36 -2.56 -3.50
N PHE A 244 23.78 -3.08 -2.35
CA PHE A 244 22.87 -3.47 -1.27
C PHE A 244 22.03 -2.27 -0.80
N ILE A 245 22.67 -1.15 -0.46
CA ILE A 245 21.94 0.06 -0.04
C ILE A 245 21.02 0.58 -1.15
N LYS A 246 21.46 0.53 -2.39
CA LYS A 246 20.66 0.88 -3.58
C LYS A 246 19.42 0.02 -3.78
N LEU A 247 19.48 -1.25 -3.40
CA LEU A 247 18.36 -2.18 -3.51
C LEU A 247 17.35 -1.98 -2.37
N HIS A 248 17.77 -1.47 -1.21
CA HIS A 248 16.90 -1.23 -0.05
C HIS A 248 16.31 0.19 -0.02
N LEU A 249 17.11 1.20 -0.37
CA LEU A 249 16.75 2.61 -0.26
C LEU A 249 16.77 3.30 -1.64
N PRO A 250 15.81 4.19 -1.92
CA PRO A 250 15.73 4.88 -3.20
C PRO A 250 16.76 6.01 -3.32
N LEU A 251 18.05 5.78 -3.03
CA LEU A 251 19.11 6.79 -3.04
C LEU A 251 19.80 6.90 -4.42
N ARG A 252 20.35 8.08 -4.73
CA ARG A 252 21.22 8.25 -5.92
C ARG A 252 22.58 7.61 -5.67
N THR A 253 23.25 7.16 -6.73
CA THR A 253 24.55 6.46 -6.61
C THR A 253 25.60 7.37 -5.99
N TYR A 254 25.62 8.63 -6.42
CA TYR A 254 26.45 9.67 -5.83
C TYR A 254 26.21 9.84 -4.33
N GLN A 255 24.94 9.84 -3.88
CA GLN A 255 24.61 10.02 -2.46
C GLN A 255 25.16 8.89 -1.59
N VAL A 256 24.99 7.63 -2.02
CA VAL A 256 25.51 6.46 -1.28
C VAL A 256 27.04 6.51 -1.17
N ARG A 257 27.73 6.85 -2.26
CA ARG A 257 29.21 6.95 -2.28
C ARG A 257 29.75 8.03 -1.33
N MET A 258 28.99 9.09 -1.10
CA MET A 258 29.39 10.24 -0.28
C MET A 258 28.90 10.15 1.17
N LEU A 259 28.39 9.00 1.62
CA LEU A 259 27.97 8.82 3.00
C LEU A 259 29.15 8.86 3.95
N ASP A 260 28.98 9.56 5.06
CA ASP A 260 29.94 9.63 6.15
C ASP A 260 29.74 8.47 7.14
N SER A 261 30.84 7.94 7.65
CA SER A 261 30.90 6.83 8.60
C SER A 261 30.50 7.22 10.02
N GLY A 262 30.61 8.51 10.38
CA GLY A 262 30.43 9.01 11.73
C GLY A 262 31.65 8.83 12.63
N GLU A 263 32.82 8.46 12.08
CA GLU A 263 34.07 8.30 12.85
C GLU A 263 34.47 9.59 13.60
N ALA A 264 34.15 10.76 13.06
CA ALA A 264 34.40 12.07 13.68
C ALA A 264 33.24 12.60 14.54
N ASP A 265 32.11 11.88 14.64
CA ASP A 265 30.91 12.37 15.33
C ASP A 265 31.04 12.31 16.85
N THR A 266 30.27 13.13 17.56
CA THR A 266 30.24 13.15 19.02
C THR A 266 29.63 11.87 19.61
N LEU A 267 28.56 11.37 19.00
CA LEU A 267 27.85 10.16 19.42
C LEU A 267 27.92 9.11 18.30
N ARG A 268 28.07 7.86 18.70
CA ARG A 268 28.17 6.70 17.81
C ARG A 268 27.01 5.75 18.07
N TYR A 269 26.41 5.24 16.99
CA TYR A 269 25.46 4.14 17.06
C TYR A 269 26.20 2.80 17.05
N GLU A 270 25.97 1.98 18.07
CA GLU A 270 26.58 0.67 18.22
C GLU A 270 25.58 -0.32 18.85
N ASN A 271 25.37 -1.48 18.20
CA ASN A 271 24.51 -2.57 18.67
C ASN A 271 23.13 -2.10 19.16
N GLY A 272 22.47 -1.20 18.43
CA GLY A 272 21.15 -0.67 18.80
C GLY A 272 21.15 0.48 19.81
N LYS A 273 22.31 0.92 20.31
CA LYS A 273 22.43 1.96 21.34
C LYS A 273 23.30 3.12 20.87
N TRP A 274 23.07 4.29 21.44
CA TRP A 274 23.89 5.47 21.21
C TRP A 274 24.89 5.64 22.36
N ILE A 275 26.17 5.63 22.04
CA ILE A 275 27.29 5.76 22.98
C ILE A 275 28.16 6.97 22.61
N LYS A 276 28.97 7.46 23.54
CA LYS A 276 29.97 8.50 23.24
C LYS A 276 31.04 7.90 22.34
N ASN A 277 31.38 8.61 21.26
CA ASN A 277 32.41 8.12 20.34
C ASN A 277 33.80 8.15 21.00
N SER A 278 34.53 7.04 20.88
CA SER A 278 35.88 6.85 21.44
C SER A 278 37.00 7.16 20.43
N HIS A 279 36.65 7.53 19.19
CA HIS A 279 37.63 7.77 18.14
C HIS A 279 38.57 8.94 18.48
N PRO A 280 39.89 8.86 18.18
CA PRO A 280 40.87 9.89 18.55
C PRO A 280 40.57 11.31 18.04
N PHE A 281 39.92 11.43 16.89
CA PHE A 281 39.53 12.70 16.28
C PHE A 281 38.02 12.99 16.38
N ALA A 282 37.30 12.34 17.29
CA ALA A 282 35.89 12.66 17.54
C ALA A 282 35.74 14.13 17.97
N LEU A 283 34.94 14.89 17.22
CA LEU A 283 34.73 16.32 17.44
C LEU A 283 33.46 16.58 18.25
N TYR A 284 33.47 17.66 19.02
CA TYR A 284 32.30 18.11 19.78
C TYR A 284 31.29 18.81 18.87
N HIS A 285 29.99 18.53 19.06
CA HIS A 285 28.89 19.00 18.21
C HIS A 285 28.99 18.58 16.72
N HIS A 286 29.68 17.48 16.45
CA HIS A 286 29.81 16.93 15.11
C HIS A 286 28.85 15.76 14.91
N ASN A 287 28.00 15.87 13.88
CA ASN A 287 26.89 14.94 13.64
C ASN A 287 26.74 14.69 12.13
N LYS A 288 27.77 14.26 11.40
CA LYS A 288 27.72 14.08 9.93
C LYS A 288 27.54 12.63 9.49
N GLY A 289 27.71 11.67 10.40
CA GLY A 289 27.62 10.25 10.14
C GLY A 289 26.27 9.81 9.59
N VAL A 290 26.27 8.69 8.88
CA VAL A 290 25.07 8.11 8.27
C VAL A 290 24.01 7.74 9.29
N PHE A 291 24.37 7.47 10.54
CA PHE A 291 23.44 7.19 11.62
C PHE A 291 22.93 8.50 12.22
N ARG A 292 21.61 8.63 12.38
CA ARG A 292 20.99 9.82 12.99
C ARG A 292 20.03 9.44 14.09
N GLN A 293 20.22 10.04 15.27
CA GLN A 293 19.30 9.90 16.39
C GLN A 293 18.13 10.86 16.24
N PHE A 294 16.90 10.34 16.36
CA PHE A 294 15.68 11.13 16.44
C PHE A 294 15.07 10.95 17.83
N LYS A 295 14.76 12.07 18.49
CA LYS A 295 14.12 12.08 19.80
C LYS A 295 12.71 12.64 19.65
N ASP A 296 11.71 11.84 20.01
CA ASP A 296 10.34 12.34 20.15
C ASP A 296 10.16 12.84 21.59
N ASN A 297 10.15 14.16 21.75
CA ASN A 297 10.00 14.79 23.06
C ASN A 297 8.60 14.60 23.66
N ALA A 298 7.58 14.25 22.85
CA ALA A 298 6.21 14.07 23.33
C ALA A 298 5.99 12.67 23.95
N ILE A 299 6.69 11.65 23.45
CA ILE A 299 6.53 10.25 23.87
C ILE A 299 7.76 9.74 24.65
N GLY A 300 8.88 10.47 24.61
CA GLY A 300 10.15 10.05 25.21
C GLY A 300 10.85 8.94 24.42
N PHE A 301 10.39 8.64 23.21
CA PHE A 301 10.91 7.56 22.37
C PHE A 301 12.13 8.02 21.58
N VAL A 302 13.19 7.21 21.59
CA VAL A 302 14.41 7.44 20.80
C VAL A 302 14.46 6.43 19.67
N SER A 303 14.50 6.92 18.44
CA SER A 303 14.64 6.08 17.24
C SER A 303 15.92 6.42 16.48
N THR A 304 16.39 5.49 15.65
CA THR A 304 17.58 5.69 14.81
C THR A 304 17.17 5.65 13.35
N GLY A 305 17.45 6.72 12.61
CA GLY A 305 17.29 6.75 11.16
C GLY A 305 18.61 7.07 10.47
N LEU A 306 18.53 7.61 9.27
CA LEU A 306 19.69 7.85 8.41
C LEU A 306 19.87 9.33 8.10
N TYR A 307 21.11 9.75 7.97
CA TYR A 307 21.48 11.06 7.43
C TYR A 307 22.25 10.89 6.12
N ILE A 308 21.79 11.58 5.09
CA ILE A 308 22.38 11.54 3.75
C ILE A 308 23.16 12.83 3.56
N SER A 309 24.48 12.75 3.54
CA SER A 309 25.40 13.89 3.57
C SER A 309 25.32 14.82 2.33
N THR A 310 24.60 14.44 1.27
CA THR A 310 24.47 15.25 0.05
C THR A 310 23.06 15.25 -0.56
N ASN A 311 22.65 16.39 -1.10
CA ASN A 311 21.42 16.62 -1.83
C ASN A 311 21.65 17.52 -3.07
N LYS A 312 21.45 16.96 -4.26
CA LYS A 312 21.73 17.63 -5.56
C LYS A 312 21.13 19.03 -5.68
N THR A 313 19.88 19.22 -5.25
CA THR A 313 19.15 20.48 -5.46
C THR A 313 19.10 21.36 -4.22
N ASN A 314 19.18 20.77 -3.02
CA ASN A 314 19.01 21.51 -1.78
C ASN A 314 20.33 21.98 -1.16
N ASP A 315 21.47 21.50 -1.67
CA ASP A 315 22.81 21.88 -1.18
C ASP A 315 23.42 23.06 -1.96
N GLN A 316 22.68 23.65 -2.90
CA GLN A 316 23.17 24.82 -3.63
C GLN A 316 23.36 25.98 -2.65
N ASN A 317 24.56 26.55 -2.62
CA ASN A 317 24.96 27.67 -1.76
C ASN A 317 24.86 27.38 -0.25
N LYS A 318 25.02 26.12 0.15
CA LYS A 318 25.05 25.72 1.55
C LYS A 318 26.45 25.34 2.03
N ASP A 319 26.72 25.67 3.28
CA ASP A 319 27.94 25.31 4.00
C ASP A 319 27.89 23.89 4.56
N GLU A 320 29.02 23.43 5.10
CA GLU A 320 29.29 22.04 5.47
C GLU A 320 28.17 21.35 6.30
N PHE A 321 27.64 22.03 7.33
CA PHE A 321 26.65 21.45 8.26
C PHE A 321 25.19 21.62 7.81
N GLU A 322 24.92 22.43 6.79
CA GLU A 322 23.55 22.69 6.31
C GLU A 322 23.15 21.78 5.13
N ARG A 323 24.11 20.98 4.67
CA ARG A 323 23.98 20.05 3.53
C ARG A 323 23.24 18.79 3.91
N GLY A 324 22.75 18.10 2.88
CA GLY A 324 22.14 16.79 3.04
C GLY A 324 20.69 16.85 3.52
N TYR A 325 20.20 15.71 4.00
CA TYR A 325 18.85 15.57 4.56
C TYR A 325 18.74 14.31 5.43
N GLU A 326 17.69 14.28 6.23
CA GLU A 326 17.41 13.22 7.19
C GLU A 326 16.30 12.30 6.68
N ILE A 327 16.47 10.99 6.92
CA ILE A 327 15.49 9.95 6.68
C ILE A 327 15.09 9.37 8.05
N PRO A 328 13.95 9.78 8.63
CA PRO A 328 13.48 9.31 9.93
C PRO A 328 12.81 7.93 9.82
N TRP A 329 13.52 6.97 9.22
CA TRP A 329 13.07 5.58 9.08
C TRP A 329 14.13 4.64 9.63
N GLN A 330 13.78 3.94 10.71
CA GLN A 330 14.59 2.88 11.28
C GLN A 330 14.45 1.60 10.44
N ASN A 331 15.42 1.37 9.55
CA ASN A 331 15.52 0.13 8.78
C ASN A 331 16.63 -0.72 9.38
N ASP A 332 16.26 -1.70 10.22
CA ASP A 332 17.22 -2.46 11.03
C ASP A 332 18.24 -3.24 10.17
N ASP A 333 17.83 -3.77 9.02
CA ASP A 333 18.74 -4.51 8.12
C ASP A 333 19.77 -3.58 7.50
N VAL A 334 19.36 -2.39 7.06
CA VAL A 334 20.27 -1.38 6.52
C VAL A 334 21.23 -0.88 7.61
N LEU A 335 20.71 -0.59 8.81
CA LEU A 335 21.52 -0.14 9.93
C LEU A 335 22.59 -1.18 10.30
N TYR A 336 22.19 -2.46 10.39
CA TYR A 336 23.09 -3.58 10.65
C TYR A 336 24.25 -3.65 9.65
N TRP A 337 23.96 -3.63 8.35
CA TRP A 337 25.01 -3.76 7.32
C TRP A 337 25.88 -2.51 7.18
N LEU A 338 25.33 -1.31 7.40
CA LEU A 338 26.12 -0.07 7.45
C LEU A 338 27.07 -0.08 8.66
N GLU A 339 26.61 -0.57 9.80
CA GLU A 339 27.42 -0.69 11.02
C GLU A 339 28.56 -1.67 10.81
N LYS A 340 28.28 -2.84 10.23
CA LYS A 340 29.30 -3.81 9.82
C LYS A 340 30.32 -3.23 8.86
N LEU A 341 29.88 -2.49 7.85
CA LEU A 341 30.80 -1.85 6.90
C LEU A 341 31.70 -0.82 7.59
N ARG A 342 31.15 -0.02 8.51
CA ARG A 342 31.93 0.95 9.30
C ARG A 342 33.00 0.25 10.12
N ASN A 343 32.62 -0.77 10.88
CA ASN A 343 33.55 -1.52 11.73
C ASN A 343 34.64 -2.22 10.89
N TRP A 344 34.28 -2.76 9.71
CA TRP A 344 35.23 -3.34 8.76
C TRP A 344 36.21 -2.29 8.23
N GLN A 345 35.73 -1.10 7.87
CA GLN A 345 36.58 0.00 7.38
C GLN A 345 37.53 0.50 8.47
N GLU A 346 37.08 0.67 9.72
CA GLU A 346 37.95 1.08 10.84
C GLU A 346 39.06 0.06 11.11
N LYS A 347 38.77 -1.24 10.97
CA LYS A 347 39.74 -2.31 11.25
C LYS A 347 40.73 -2.54 10.10
N TYR A 348 40.25 -2.61 8.86
CA TYR A 348 41.07 -3.03 7.70
C TYR A 348 41.46 -1.89 6.76
N ASN A 349 40.89 -0.70 6.92
CA ASN A 349 41.21 0.50 6.14
C ASN A 349 41.07 1.78 7.00
N PRO A 350 41.84 1.87 8.11
CA PRO A 350 41.76 2.96 9.07
C PRO A 350 42.15 4.30 8.43
N ILE A 351 41.63 5.37 9.00
CA ILE A 351 41.99 6.75 8.62
C ILE A 351 42.56 7.47 9.83
N ASP A 352 43.59 8.30 9.60
CA ASP A 352 44.20 9.10 10.68
C ASP A 352 43.50 10.45 10.89
N LYS A 353 42.81 10.93 9.85
CA LYS A 353 42.05 12.19 9.88
C LYS A 353 40.92 12.17 8.84
N PRO A 354 39.86 12.99 9.04
CA PRO A 354 38.84 13.23 8.03
C PRO A 354 39.44 13.69 6.69
N THR A 355 38.88 13.22 5.58
CA THR A 355 39.37 13.59 4.23
C THR A 355 38.84 14.97 3.84
N ASP A 356 39.76 15.88 3.48
CA ASP A 356 39.40 17.19 2.92
C ASP A 356 38.85 17.04 1.50
N CYS A 357 37.62 17.51 1.28
CA CYS A 357 36.94 17.42 0.00
C CYS A 357 37.63 18.21 -1.13
N THR A 358 38.49 19.18 -0.84
CA THR A 358 39.28 19.89 -1.87
C THR A 358 40.27 18.97 -2.60
N THR A 359 40.65 17.84 -1.98
CA THR A 359 41.53 16.83 -2.56
C THR A 359 40.82 15.85 -3.50
N LEU A 360 39.50 15.99 -3.68
CA LEU A 360 38.70 15.14 -4.54
C LEU A 360 38.90 15.48 -6.02
N GLU A 361 39.40 14.52 -6.77
CA GLU A 361 39.51 14.58 -8.22
C GLU A 361 38.19 14.23 -8.93
N THR A 362 38.12 14.54 -10.24
CA THR A 362 36.97 14.23 -11.10
C THR A 362 36.60 12.74 -11.12
N LYS A 363 37.55 11.83 -10.90
CA LYS A 363 37.28 10.38 -10.80
C LYS A 363 36.41 10.04 -9.58
N HIS A 364 36.44 10.87 -8.54
CA HIS A 364 35.62 10.71 -7.33
C HIS A 364 34.26 11.40 -7.48
N THR A 365 34.22 12.60 -8.07
CA THR A 365 32.99 13.40 -8.19
C THR A 365 32.19 13.12 -9.47
N ASN A 366 32.73 12.33 -10.41
CA ASN A 366 32.25 12.08 -11.78
C ASN A 366 32.28 13.29 -12.72
N GLU A 367 32.11 14.50 -12.19
CA GLU A 367 32.12 15.77 -12.91
C GLU A 367 33.18 16.70 -12.31
N LYS A 368 33.71 17.63 -13.12
CA LYS A 368 34.62 18.66 -12.62
C LYS A 368 33.84 19.66 -11.76
N MET A 369 34.14 19.67 -10.46
CA MET A 369 33.55 20.61 -9.49
C MET A 369 34.45 21.84 -9.32
N SER A 370 33.86 22.97 -8.94
CA SER A 370 34.58 24.19 -8.54
C SER A 370 35.27 24.00 -7.19
N LEU A 371 36.34 24.75 -6.95
CA LEU A 371 37.03 24.73 -5.65
C LEU A 371 36.11 25.22 -4.53
N ALA A 372 35.30 26.24 -4.78
CA ALA A 372 34.30 26.75 -3.83
C ALA A 372 33.30 25.66 -3.41
N TYR A 373 32.80 24.87 -4.38
CA TYR A 373 31.87 23.78 -4.07
C TYR A 373 32.51 22.68 -3.21
N LEU A 374 33.75 22.30 -3.50
CA LEU A 374 34.50 21.31 -2.73
C LEU A 374 34.86 21.83 -1.34
N SER A 375 35.26 23.10 -1.23
CA SER A 375 35.53 23.76 0.05
C SER A 375 34.29 23.79 0.94
N ALA A 376 33.11 24.07 0.37
CA ALA A 376 31.84 24.07 1.09
C ALA A 376 31.35 22.67 1.49
N MET A 377 31.91 21.58 0.95
CA MET A 377 31.67 20.22 1.46
C MET A 377 32.43 19.93 2.76
N GLY A 378 33.52 20.64 3.01
CA GLY A 378 34.37 20.50 4.19
C GLY A 378 35.06 19.14 4.28
N HIS A 379 34.99 18.51 5.45
CA HIS A 379 35.71 17.28 5.75
C HIS A 379 34.76 16.09 5.91
N ILE A 380 35.08 14.94 5.31
CA ILE A 380 34.21 13.76 5.34
C ILE A 380 35.01 12.51 5.70
N CYS A 381 34.47 11.70 6.60
CA CYS A 381 34.97 10.36 6.90
C CYS A 381 34.21 9.35 6.03
N PHE A 382 34.59 9.20 4.76
CA PHE A 382 33.83 8.40 3.80
C PHE A 382 33.65 6.95 4.27
N LEU A 383 32.39 6.52 4.41
CA LEU A 383 32.04 5.13 4.74
C LEU A 383 32.33 4.19 3.55
N PHE A 384 32.04 4.65 2.33
CA PHE A 384 32.26 3.92 1.09
C PHE A 384 33.62 4.26 0.45
N ARG A 385 34.67 4.34 1.28
CA ARG A 385 36.05 4.59 0.85
C ARG A 385 36.72 3.35 0.25
N ASN A 386 37.62 3.54 -0.73
CA ASN A 386 38.13 2.45 -1.56
C ASN A 386 39.41 1.80 -1.00
N ALA A 387 39.28 0.85 -0.08
CA ALA A 387 40.41 0.08 0.46
C ALA A 387 41.29 -0.58 -0.63
N ALA A 388 40.69 -0.97 -1.75
CA ALA A 388 41.37 -1.61 -2.88
C ALA A 388 41.97 -0.64 -3.91
N ALA A 389 42.04 0.66 -3.60
CA ALA A 389 42.70 1.62 -4.47
C ALA A 389 44.20 1.33 -4.60
N ASN A 390 44.74 1.46 -5.81
CA ASN A 390 46.17 1.29 -6.07
C ASN A 390 47.02 2.38 -5.39
N ASN A 391 46.50 3.60 -5.30
CA ASN A 391 47.18 4.73 -4.69
C ASN A 391 46.76 4.86 -3.23
N SER A 392 47.71 5.07 -2.32
CA SER A 392 47.43 5.20 -0.88
C SER A 392 46.47 6.35 -0.57
N GLU A 393 46.60 7.49 -1.26
CA GLU A 393 45.70 8.64 -1.07
C GLU A 393 44.25 8.35 -1.47
N ASP A 394 44.03 7.46 -2.45
CA ASP A 394 42.69 7.14 -2.92
C ASP A 394 41.98 6.14 -1.98
N LYS A 395 42.70 5.54 -1.01
CA LYS A 395 42.11 4.59 -0.04
C LYS A 395 41.17 5.25 0.96
N THR A 396 41.38 6.53 1.25
CA THR A 396 40.53 7.34 2.13
C THR A 396 39.39 8.04 1.37
N LYS A 397 39.45 8.04 0.03
CA LYS A 397 38.49 8.71 -0.87
C LYS A 397 37.37 7.76 -1.30
N PRO A 398 36.20 8.27 -1.72
CA PRO A 398 35.05 7.45 -2.05
C PRO A 398 35.30 6.59 -3.30
N ILE A 399 34.72 5.38 -3.30
CA ILE A 399 34.82 4.43 -4.42
C ILE A 399 34.37 5.03 -5.76
N ILE A 400 35.01 4.63 -6.87
CA ILE A 400 34.73 5.14 -8.22
C ILE A 400 33.49 4.46 -8.82
N GLU A 401 32.61 5.21 -9.48
CA GLU A 401 31.34 4.70 -10.04
C GLU A 401 31.49 3.53 -11.02
N ASN A 402 32.59 3.50 -11.78
CA ASN A 402 32.85 2.45 -12.77
C ASN A 402 32.87 1.03 -12.18
N SER A 403 33.35 0.87 -10.93
CA SER A 403 33.37 -0.42 -10.23
C SER A 403 31.94 -0.91 -9.98
N ILE A 404 31.10 -0.02 -9.45
CA ILE A 404 29.69 -0.27 -9.12
C ILE A 404 28.87 -0.60 -10.36
N VAL A 405 29.03 0.14 -11.46
CA VAL A 405 28.30 -0.11 -12.72
C VAL A 405 28.66 -1.46 -13.32
N THR A 406 29.93 -1.87 -13.22
CA THR A 406 30.39 -3.17 -13.73
C THR A 406 29.79 -4.32 -12.90
N LEU A 407 29.78 -4.18 -11.56
CA LEU A 407 29.16 -5.17 -10.68
C LEU A 407 27.64 -5.24 -10.87
N TRP A 408 26.97 -4.09 -11.07
CA TRP A 408 25.54 -4.01 -11.37
C TRP A 408 25.17 -4.77 -12.65
N TYR A 409 25.96 -4.62 -13.72
CA TYR A 409 25.76 -5.39 -14.95
C TYR A 409 25.81 -6.90 -14.68
N LYS A 410 26.82 -7.36 -13.92
CA LYS A 410 26.96 -8.78 -13.56
C LYS A 410 25.78 -9.28 -12.73
N LEU A 411 25.28 -8.47 -11.80
CA LEU A 411 24.15 -8.83 -10.95
C LEU A 411 22.86 -8.98 -11.75
N LEU A 412 22.57 -8.04 -12.66
CA LEU A 412 21.42 -8.15 -13.56
C LEU A 412 21.55 -9.32 -14.54
N HIS A 413 22.76 -9.58 -15.04
CA HIS A 413 23.01 -10.74 -15.90
C HIS A 413 22.80 -12.06 -15.16
N GLN A 414 23.16 -12.14 -13.88
CA GLN A 414 22.86 -13.32 -13.06
C GLN A 414 21.35 -13.51 -12.90
N LEU A 415 20.60 -12.44 -12.63
CA LEU A 415 19.15 -12.52 -12.55
C LEU A 415 18.54 -12.94 -13.89
N GLU A 416 19.01 -12.38 -15.01
CA GLU A 416 18.57 -12.77 -16.37
C GLU A 416 18.75 -14.27 -16.61
N ASN A 417 19.91 -14.83 -16.23
CA ASN A 417 20.17 -16.26 -16.32
C ASN A 417 19.24 -17.09 -15.41
N ASN A 418 19.00 -16.65 -14.18
CA ASN A 418 18.12 -17.36 -13.25
C ASN A 418 16.68 -17.42 -13.78
N LEU A 419 16.19 -16.32 -14.37
CA LEU A 419 14.87 -16.25 -15.00
C LEU A 419 14.77 -17.15 -16.24
N LEU A 420 15.84 -17.22 -17.05
CA LEU A 420 15.92 -18.14 -18.18
C LEU A 420 15.82 -19.60 -17.74
N VAL A 421 16.53 -19.99 -16.67
CA VAL A 421 16.47 -21.34 -16.09
C VAL A 421 15.09 -21.66 -15.52
N SER A 422 14.41 -20.65 -14.96
CA SER A 422 13.08 -20.81 -14.35
C SER A 422 11.95 -20.87 -15.39
N GLY A 423 12.24 -20.58 -16.67
CA GLY A 423 11.27 -20.59 -17.76
C GLY A 423 10.40 -19.34 -17.84
N ASP A 424 10.77 -18.24 -17.17
CA ASP A 424 10.03 -16.98 -17.19
C ASP A 424 10.23 -16.25 -18.54
N THR A 425 9.29 -16.42 -19.47
CA THR A 425 9.29 -15.76 -20.79
C THR A 425 8.25 -14.66 -20.89
N LEU A 426 8.47 -13.71 -21.80
CA LEU A 426 7.45 -12.73 -22.19
C LEU A 426 6.25 -13.43 -22.85
N LEU A 427 5.10 -12.74 -22.96
CA LEU A 427 3.86 -13.25 -23.59
C LEU A 427 4.05 -13.78 -25.03
N ASN A 428 5.12 -13.36 -25.71
CA ASN A 428 5.49 -13.79 -27.05
C ASN A 428 6.52 -14.94 -27.06
N GLY A 429 6.81 -15.56 -25.91
CA GLY A 429 7.76 -16.67 -25.76
C GLY A 429 9.24 -16.26 -25.81
N THR A 430 9.55 -14.97 -25.90
CA THR A 430 10.95 -14.51 -25.90
C THR A 430 11.49 -14.35 -24.47
N PRO A 431 12.77 -14.68 -24.21
CA PRO A 431 13.35 -14.54 -22.88
C PRO A 431 13.47 -13.06 -22.48
N LEU A 432 13.23 -12.77 -21.20
CA LEU A 432 13.38 -11.43 -20.66
C LEU A 432 14.84 -10.97 -20.77
N ARG A 433 15.08 -9.75 -21.26
CA ARG A 433 16.41 -9.14 -21.31
C ARG A 433 16.50 -7.96 -20.36
N LEU A 434 17.42 -8.06 -19.40
CA LEU A 434 17.78 -7.04 -18.41
C LEU A 434 19.09 -6.33 -18.79
N VAL A 435 19.97 -7.00 -19.54
CA VAL A 435 21.27 -6.46 -19.95
C VAL A 435 21.47 -6.41 -21.46
N HIS A 436 22.35 -5.51 -21.91
CA HIS A 436 22.68 -5.41 -23.33
C HIS A 436 23.55 -6.59 -23.79
N ASN A 437 23.20 -7.20 -24.92
CA ASN A 437 24.01 -8.25 -25.55
C ASN A 437 25.12 -7.62 -26.40
N TYR A 438 26.37 -7.83 -25.98
CA TYR A 438 27.57 -7.32 -26.64
C TYR A 438 28.15 -8.25 -27.72
N GLY A 439 27.62 -9.48 -27.86
CA GLY A 439 28.22 -10.53 -28.69
C GLY A 439 29.46 -11.19 -28.04
N GLU A 440 29.92 -12.29 -28.63
CA GLU A 440 31.03 -13.11 -28.09
C GLU A 440 32.41 -12.44 -28.25
N ASN A 441 32.59 -11.60 -29.28
CA ASN A 441 33.87 -10.97 -29.62
C ASN A 441 34.16 -9.65 -28.87
N TYR A 442 33.35 -9.28 -27.87
CA TYR A 442 33.52 -8.02 -27.16
C TYR A 442 34.58 -8.10 -26.06
N GLN A 443 35.71 -7.43 -26.26
CA GLN A 443 36.89 -7.52 -25.39
C GLN A 443 36.94 -6.50 -24.23
N LYS A 444 35.98 -5.57 -24.13
CA LYS A 444 35.96 -4.54 -23.07
C LYS A 444 35.01 -4.91 -21.93
N SER A 445 35.13 -4.20 -20.80
CA SER A 445 34.21 -4.35 -19.67
C SER A 445 32.77 -4.01 -20.09
N LYS A 446 31.84 -4.95 -19.88
CA LYS A 446 30.40 -4.84 -20.18
C LYS A 446 29.73 -4.01 -19.07
N LYS A 447 28.95 -2.98 -19.47
CA LYS A 447 28.39 -1.98 -18.53
C LYS A 447 26.95 -1.55 -18.83
N LYS A 448 26.45 -1.78 -20.05
CA LYS A 448 25.16 -1.26 -20.52
C LYS A 448 24.03 -2.21 -20.09
N THR A 449 23.07 -1.66 -19.36
CA THR A 449 21.90 -2.36 -18.82
C THR A 449 20.63 -1.69 -19.33
N GLU A 450 19.55 -2.43 -19.51
CA GLU A 450 18.23 -1.84 -19.83
C GLU A 450 17.64 -1.11 -18.60
N PHE A 451 18.04 -1.54 -17.40
CA PHE A 451 17.68 -0.93 -16.11
C PHE A 451 18.92 -0.32 -15.43
N PRO A 452 19.29 0.94 -15.73
CA PRO A 452 20.41 1.60 -15.06
C PRO A 452 20.18 1.74 -13.55
N LEU A 453 21.24 1.98 -12.77
CA LEU A 453 21.19 2.15 -11.30
C LEU A 453 20.25 3.28 -10.82
N HIS A 454 19.85 4.19 -11.71
CA HIS A 454 18.83 5.19 -11.41
C HIS A 454 17.40 4.60 -11.42
N SER A 455 17.15 3.57 -12.23
CA SER A 455 15.87 2.86 -12.28
C SER A 455 15.48 2.28 -10.92
N LEU A 456 16.43 1.82 -10.09
CA LEU A 456 16.12 1.32 -8.74
C LEU A 456 15.42 2.36 -7.86
N ARG A 457 15.87 3.63 -7.93
CA ARG A 457 15.22 4.73 -7.22
C ARG A 457 13.78 4.93 -7.71
N VAL A 458 13.58 4.91 -9.02
CA VAL A 458 12.25 5.01 -9.64
C VAL A 458 11.35 3.88 -9.16
N SER A 459 11.85 2.65 -9.24
CA SER A 459 11.14 1.42 -8.89
C SER A 459 10.69 1.43 -7.43
N LEU A 460 11.61 1.70 -6.49
CA LEU A 460 11.30 1.72 -5.06
C LEU A 460 10.30 2.82 -4.70
N ILE A 461 10.45 4.04 -5.27
CA ILE A 461 9.49 5.12 -5.04
C ILE A 461 8.10 4.72 -5.56
N THR A 462 8.02 4.15 -6.76
CA THR A 462 6.75 3.67 -7.34
C THR A 462 6.11 2.60 -6.45
N CYS A 463 6.87 1.59 -6.01
CA CYS A 463 6.34 0.52 -5.14
C CYS A 463 5.85 1.06 -3.79
N TYR A 464 6.61 1.96 -3.15
CA TYR A 464 6.19 2.54 -1.87
C TYR A 464 4.90 3.36 -1.97
N ILE A 465 4.66 4.04 -3.10
CA ILE A 465 3.46 4.85 -3.28
C ILE A 465 2.28 4.00 -3.76
N MET A 466 2.50 3.13 -4.76
CA MET A 466 1.42 2.39 -5.43
C MET A 466 1.02 1.10 -4.73
N ASP A 467 2.01 0.34 -4.26
CA ASP A 467 1.77 -0.99 -3.69
C ASP A 467 1.58 -0.86 -2.17
N ALA A 468 2.46 -0.10 -1.51
CA ALA A 468 2.38 0.12 -0.06
C ALA A 468 1.47 1.29 0.36
N LYS A 469 0.89 2.04 -0.61
CA LYS A 469 -0.06 3.13 -0.37
C LYS A 469 0.46 4.25 0.56
N LEU A 470 1.78 4.47 0.60
CA LEU A 470 2.35 5.53 1.43
C LEU A 470 2.01 6.93 0.88
N PRO A 471 1.73 7.93 1.74
CA PRO A 471 1.44 9.28 1.29
C PRO A 471 2.58 9.86 0.44
N LEU A 472 2.21 10.42 -0.72
CA LEU A 472 3.16 11.03 -1.65
C LEU A 472 4.09 12.08 -0.98
N PRO A 473 3.62 12.98 -0.09
CA PRO A 473 4.50 13.94 0.57
C PRO A 473 5.57 13.26 1.43
N VAL A 474 5.24 12.17 2.11
CA VAL A 474 6.15 11.41 2.98
C VAL A 474 7.27 10.80 2.13
N VAL A 475 6.92 10.06 1.07
CA VAL A 475 7.92 9.44 0.19
C VAL A 475 8.78 10.51 -0.51
N SER A 476 8.15 11.61 -0.95
CA SER A 476 8.84 12.70 -1.64
C SER A 476 9.85 13.43 -0.76
N LYS A 477 9.46 13.79 0.47
CA LYS A 477 10.25 14.67 1.34
C LYS A 477 11.18 13.89 2.26
N LEU A 478 10.67 12.86 2.92
CA LEU A 478 11.39 12.16 3.98
C LEU A 478 12.25 11.01 3.44
N LEU A 479 11.85 10.35 2.35
CA LEU A 479 12.61 9.23 1.80
C LEU A 479 13.49 9.65 0.62
N ALA A 480 12.92 10.40 -0.33
CA ALA A 480 13.60 10.80 -1.55
C ALA A 480 14.38 12.13 -1.42
N GLY A 481 14.08 12.98 -0.44
CA GLY A 481 14.73 14.28 -0.26
C GLY A 481 14.48 15.27 -1.41
N HIS A 482 13.33 15.16 -2.09
CA HIS A 482 12.99 16.06 -3.20
C HIS A 482 12.58 17.45 -2.72
N SER A 483 13.12 18.49 -3.37
CA SER A 483 12.76 19.89 -3.08
C SER A 483 11.31 20.21 -3.47
N ARG A 484 10.76 19.58 -4.50
CA ARG A 484 9.38 19.77 -4.98
C ARG A 484 8.66 18.43 -5.15
N ILE A 485 7.40 18.36 -4.71
CA ILE A 485 6.55 17.14 -4.82
C ILE A 485 6.35 16.72 -6.27
N LEU A 486 6.31 17.68 -7.21
CA LEU A 486 6.14 17.42 -8.65
C LEU A 486 7.18 16.43 -9.21
N MET A 487 8.40 16.42 -8.66
CA MET A 487 9.45 15.47 -9.02
C MET A 487 9.06 14.02 -8.69
N THR A 488 8.22 13.82 -7.66
CA THR A 488 7.76 12.50 -7.22
C THR A 488 6.48 12.07 -7.94
N VAL A 489 5.60 13.01 -8.27
CA VAL A 489 4.37 12.77 -9.08
C VAL A 489 4.70 12.10 -10.41
N TYR A 490 5.90 12.32 -10.96
CA TYR A 490 6.30 11.66 -12.18
C TYR A 490 6.38 10.12 -12.05
N TYR A 491 6.76 9.62 -10.88
CA TYR A 491 6.86 8.18 -10.60
C TYR A 491 5.50 7.53 -10.34
N THR A 492 4.44 8.34 -10.24
CA THR A 492 3.07 7.89 -10.01
C THR A 492 2.21 7.88 -11.26
N LYS A 493 2.81 7.93 -12.45
CA LYS A 493 2.07 7.83 -13.71
C LYS A 493 1.40 6.45 -13.81
N LEU A 494 0.11 6.43 -13.50
CA LEU A 494 -0.75 5.26 -13.61
C LEU A 494 -1.05 4.98 -15.08
N THR A 495 -0.88 3.73 -15.49
CA THR A 495 -1.49 3.27 -16.75
C THR A 495 -3.00 3.12 -16.53
N PRO A 496 -3.82 3.27 -17.57
CA PRO A 496 -5.28 3.07 -17.45
C PRO A 496 -5.66 1.72 -16.85
N ALA A 497 -4.88 0.67 -17.14
CA ALA A 497 -5.07 -0.67 -16.56
C ALA A 497 -4.88 -0.68 -15.04
N VAL A 498 -3.79 -0.10 -14.54
CA VAL A 498 -3.51 -0.03 -13.09
C VAL A 498 -4.52 0.88 -12.39
N MET A 499 -4.95 1.98 -13.03
CA MET A 499 -6.00 2.86 -12.49
C MET A 499 -7.32 2.11 -12.29
N LYS A 500 -7.76 1.32 -13.29
CA LYS A 500 -8.96 0.50 -13.18
C LYS A 500 -8.87 -0.47 -12.01
N GLU A 501 -7.78 -1.23 -11.93
CA GLU A 501 -7.55 -2.21 -10.86
C GLU A 501 -7.57 -1.54 -9.48
N LYS A 502 -6.84 -0.44 -9.31
CA LYS A 502 -6.76 0.29 -8.03
C LYS A 502 -8.08 0.94 -7.64
N MET A 503 -8.86 1.44 -8.59
CA MET A 503 -10.21 1.96 -8.31
C MET A 503 -11.17 0.84 -7.90
N THR A 504 -11.13 -0.32 -8.57
CA THR A 504 -11.93 -1.48 -8.15
C THR A 504 -11.52 -1.99 -6.76
N GLU A 505 -10.23 -2.00 -6.43
CA GLU A 505 -9.73 -2.33 -5.10
C GLU A 505 -10.22 -1.30 -4.05
N ALA A 506 -10.18 -0.01 -4.39
CA ALA A 506 -10.64 1.07 -3.52
C ALA A 506 -12.16 0.99 -3.27
N ASP A 507 -12.96 0.75 -4.30
CA ASP A 507 -14.42 0.59 -4.17
C ASP A 507 -14.77 -0.56 -3.22
N ARG A 508 -14.15 -1.73 -3.39
CA ARG A 508 -14.34 -2.87 -2.46
C ARG A 508 -13.94 -2.54 -1.02
N LEU A 509 -12.84 -1.81 -0.84
CA LEU A 509 -12.40 -1.39 0.50
C LEU A 509 -13.37 -0.39 1.14
N LEU A 510 -13.95 0.52 0.35
CA LEU A 510 -14.97 1.45 0.81
C LEU A 510 -16.26 0.73 1.20
N ASP A 511 -16.68 -0.27 0.42
CA ASP A 511 -17.84 -1.11 0.75
C ASP A 511 -17.65 -1.84 2.09
N ILE A 512 -16.48 -2.43 2.33
CA ILE A 512 -16.16 -3.11 3.60
C ILE A 512 -16.14 -2.11 4.76
N LYS A 513 -15.49 -0.95 4.59
CA LYS A 513 -15.42 0.09 5.64
C LYS A 513 -16.74 0.80 5.89
N SER A 514 -17.71 0.68 4.97
CA SER A 514 -19.03 1.28 5.15
C SER A 514 -19.72 0.72 6.41
N GLN A 515 -19.48 -0.53 6.81
CA GLN A 515 -20.06 -1.12 8.04
C GLN A 515 -19.48 -0.48 9.32
N GLU A 516 -18.20 -0.09 9.33
CA GLU A 516 -17.57 0.66 10.42
C GLU A 516 -17.99 2.14 10.45
N SER A 517 -18.54 2.63 9.34
CA SER A 517 -18.93 4.04 9.14
C SER A 517 -20.02 4.51 10.12
N VAL A 518 -20.89 3.63 10.65
CA VAL A 518 -21.92 4.05 11.64
C VAL A 518 -21.26 4.62 12.89
N LYS A 519 -20.26 3.91 13.45
CA LYS A 519 -19.58 4.32 14.69
C LYS A 519 -18.78 5.60 14.47
N ILE A 520 -18.14 5.74 13.31
CA ILE A 520 -17.40 6.95 12.93
C ILE A 520 -18.36 8.12 12.72
N PHE A 521 -19.47 7.90 12.01
CA PHE A 521 -20.51 8.91 11.80
C PHE A 521 -21.08 9.40 13.12
N LEU A 522 -21.52 8.52 14.01
CA LEU A 522 -22.07 8.91 15.32
C LEU A 522 -21.02 9.57 16.23
N LYS A 523 -19.73 9.29 16.02
CA LYS A 523 -18.64 9.94 16.76
C LYS A 523 -18.49 11.41 16.36
N ASP A 524 -18.71 11.77 15.11
CA ASP A 524 -18.39 13.10 14.57
C ASP A 524 -19.64 13.93 14.19
N ALA A 525 -20.81 13.29 14.00
CA ALA A 525 -22.04 13.93 13.57
C ALA A 525 -22.67 14.86 14.63
N GLU A 526 -23.36 15.89 14.18
CA GLU A 526 -24.22 16.72 15.03
C GLU A 526 -25.58 16.06 15.27
N MET A 527 -26.27 16.40 16.37
CA MET A 527 -27.53 15.76 16.75
C MET A 527 -28.61 15.91 15.66
N HIS A 528 -28.68 17.07 14.99
CA HIS A 528 -29.59 17.30 13.87
C HIS A 528 -29.34 16.33 12.70
N GLN A 529 -28.09 15.92 12.47
CA GLN A 529 -27.73 14.98 11.40
C GLN A 529 -28.12 13.55 11.76
N ILE A 530 -28.10 13.23 13.05
CA ILE A 530 -28.53 11.93 13.58
C ILE A 530 -30.05 11.81 13.45
N GLU A 531 -30.81 12.85 13.81
CA GLU A 531 -32.27 12.93 13.62
C GLU A 531 -32.70 12.72 12.17
N CYS A 532 -31.93 13.26 11.21
CA CYS A 532 -32.21 13.16 9.79
C CYS A 532 -31.75 11.84 9.14
N LYS A 533 -31.06 10.95 9.86
CA LYS A 533 -30.47 9.73 9.27
C LYS A 533 -30.71 8.44 10.06
N MET A 534 -31.08 8.53 11.33
CA MET A 534 -31.19 7.40 12.25
C MET A 534 -32.61 7.29 12.81
N ALA A 535 -33.05 6.07 13.09
CA ALA A 535 -34.26 5.79 13.86
C ALA A 535 -33.90 5.27 15.26
N TYR A 536 -34.65 5.73 16.25
CA TYR A 536 -34.50 5.36 17.66
C TYR A 536 -35.81 5.64 18.40
N LYS A 537 -35.98 5.07 19.60
CA LYS A 537 -37.20 5.21 20.40
C LYS A 537 -37.26 6.49 21.24
N ASP A 538 -36.13 6.90 21.84
CA ASP A 538 -36.06 8.02 22.80
C ASP A 538 -34.89 8.94 22.46
N GLY A 539 -35.17 10.14 21.95
CA GLY A 539 -34.13 11.12 21.60
C GLY A 539 -33.30 11.59 22.78
N GLN A 540 -33.91 11.76 23.97
CA GLN A 540 -33.18 12.19 25.17
C GLN A 540 -32.20 11.11 25.64
N ALA A 541 -32.53 9.84 25.42
CA ALA A 541 -31.61 8.73 25.70
C ALA A 541 -30.39 8.76 24.78
N ILE A 542 -30.62 8.98 23.48
CA ILE A 542 -29.55 9.04 22.48
C ILE A 542 -28.64 10.25 22.75
N GLU A 543 -29.21 11.43 23.01
CA GLU A 543 -28.45 12.60 23.41
C GLU A 543 -27.57 12.31 24.63
N ALA A 544 -28.14 11.74 25.69
CA ALA A 544 -27.40 11.40 26.91
C ALA A 544 -26.27 10.38 26.66
N ALA A 545 -26.51 9.37 25.82
CA ALA A 545 -25.50 8.37 25.46
C ALA A 545 -24.38 8.96 24.59
N LEU A 546 -24.66 10.01 23.82
CA LEU A 546 -23.71 10.67 22.93
C LEU A 546 -22.96 11.84 23.60
N VAL A 547 -23.29 12.25 24.83
CA VAL A 547 -22.52 13.27 25.58
C VAL A 547 -21.07 12.80 25.77
N ASN A 548 -20.89 11.54 26.18
CA ASN A 548 -19.58 10.91 26.34
C ASN A 548 -19.35 9.92 25.18
N ARG A 549 -19.08 10.45 23.98
CA ARG A 549 -18.86 9.65 22.76
C ARG A 549 -17.71 8.67 22.94
N ASN A 550 -18.03 7.44 23.34
CA ASN A 550 -17.08 6.35 23.50
C ASN A 550 -17.43 5.18 22.55
N PRO A 551 -16.98 5.24 21.28
CA PRO A 551 -17.27 4.20 20.29
C PRO A 551 -16.79 2.80 20.65
N LEU A 552 -15.82 2.68 21.58
CA LEU A 552 -15.35 1.39 22.09
C LEU A 552 -16.41 0.68 22.95
N GLY A 553 -17.29 1.44 23.61
CA GLY A 553 -18.39 0.91 24.42
C GLY A 553 -19.65 0.60 23.61
N TRP A 554 -19.67 0.91 22.31
CA TRP A 554 -20.82 0.63 21.44
C TRP A 554 -20.69 -0.74 20.80
N GLU A 555 -21.79 -1.47 20.79
CA GLU A 555 -21.84 -2.85 20.31
C GLU A 555 -22.78 -2.98 19.12
N ASN A 556 -22.29 -3.60 18.04
CA ASN A 556 -23.11 -3.88 16.87
C ASN A 556 -24.05 -5.05 17.18
N ARG A 557 -25.32 -4.88 16.85
CA ARG A 557 -26.36 -5.92 16.90
C ARG A 557 -26.82 -6.18 15.47
N HIS A 558 -27.35 -7.37 15.18
CA HIS A 558 -27.76 -7.71 13.80
C HIS A 558 -28.72 -6.71 13.14
N HIS A 559 -29.59 -6.04 13.91
CA HIS A 559 -30.58 -5.08 13.41
C HIS A 559 -30.28 -3.60 13.78
N GLY A 560 -29.11 -3.29 14.35
CA GLY A 560 -28.70 -1.90 14.67
C GLY A 560 -27.52 -1.79 15.64
N LEU A 561 -27.47 -0.71 16.42
CA LEU A 561 -26.36 -0.41 17.34
C LEU A 561 -26.85 -0.20 18.78
N CYS A 562 -26.18 -0.84 19.73
CA CYS A 562 -26.36 -0.61 21.16
C CYS A 562 -25.32 0.41 21.66
N LEU A 563 -25.77 1.57 22.13
CA LEU A 563 -24.88 2.63 22.61
C LEU A 563 -24.32 2.39 24.02
N VAL A 564 -24.73 1.31 24.68
CA VAL A 564 -24.41 1.00 26.10
C VAL A 564 -23.81 -0.39 26.29
N GLY A 565 -23.39 -1.04 25.20
CA GLY A 565 -22.64 -2.31 25.23
C GLY A 565 -23.35 -3.49 25.90
N GLY A 566 -24.68 -3.50 25.91
CA GLY A 566 -25.46 -4.65 26.41
C GLY A 566 -25.36 -4.93 27.91
N ASN A 567 -24.96 -3.98 28.76
CA ASN A 567 -24.79 -4.24 30.19
C ASN A 567 -26.11 -4.65 30.88
N THR A 568 -26.22 -5.90 31.33
CA THR A 568 -27.42 -6.45 31.99
C THR A 568 -27.41 -6.36 33.51
N VAL A 569 -26.25 -6.07 34.13
CA VAL A 569 -26.09 -6.07 35.58
C VAL A 569 -26.33 -4.68 36.13
N ARG A 570 -27.23 -4.57 37.11
CA ARG A 570 -27.38 -3.38 37.93
C ARG A 570 -26.23 -3.33 38.92
N SER A 571 -25.24 -2.49 38.68
CA SER A 571 -24.18 -2.22 39.66
C SER A 571 -24.74 -1.37 40.80
N ASP A 572 -24.69 -1.89 42.03
CA ASP A 572 -25.13 -1.17 43.24
C ASP A 572 -24.33 0.12 43.50
N GLU A 573 -23.16 0.24 42.88
CA GLU A 573 -22.21 1.34 43.03
C GLU A 573 -22.58 2.59 42.21
N SER A 574 -23.50 2.49 41.25
CA SER A 574 -23.96 3.65 40.48
C SER A 574 -25.25 3.39 39.71
N SER A 575 -26.34 4.05 40.12
CA SER A 575 -27.61 4.09 39.39
C SER A 575 -27.54 4.86 38.06
N THR A 576 -26.38 5.44 37.72
CA THR A 576 -26.18 6.27 36.52
C THR A 576 -25.51 5.52 35.37
N VAL A 577 -25.09 4.26 35.56
CA VAL A 577 -24.49 3.46 34.48
C VAL A 577 -25.59 3.02 33.51
N ALA A 578 -25.44 3.32 32.23
CA ALA A 578 -26.41 2.93 31.23
C ALA A 578 -26.30 1.43 30.88
N GLY A 579 -27.43 0.75 30.71
CA GLY A 579 -27.50 -0.68 30.43
C GLY A 579 -28.92 -1.17 30.08
N CYS A 580 -29.05 -2.46 29.81
CA CYS A 580 -30.36 -3.10 29.59
C CYS A 580 -31.26 -3.02 30.83
N TRP A 581 -30.69 -2.92 32.04
CA TRP A 581 -31.48 -2.81 33.28
C TRP A 581 -32.17 -1.46 33.47
N ASN A 582 -31.77 -0.40 32.73
CA ASN A 582 -32.43 0.91 32.70
C ASN A 582 -32.85 1.33 31.28
N GLY A 583 -32.96 0.35 30.38
CA GLY A 583 -33.33 0.58 28.98
C GLY A 583 -34.84 0.68 28.72
N GLY A 584 -35.67 0.42 29.72
CA GLY A 584 -37.13 0.40 29.63
C GLY A 584 -37.79 1.75 29.85
N GLU A 585 -39.07 1.72 30.22
CA GLU A 585 -39.90 2.90 30.46
C GLU A 585 -39.62 3.56 31.81
N VAL A 586 -40.07 4.80 31.98
CA VAL A 586 -39.88 5.55 33.23
C VAL A 586 -40.79 4.97 34.31
N SER A 587 -40.20 4.33 35.32
CA SER A 587 -40.91 3.80 36.49
C SER A 587 -41.23 4.90 37.51
N ARG A 588 -40.30 5.83 37.73
CA ARG A 588 -40.50 6.99 38.59
C ARG A 588 -40.06 8.25 37.86
N ASN A 589 -41.02 9.12 37.56
CA ASN A 589 -40.75 10.39 36.92
C ASN A 589 -40.42 11.46 37.97
N SER A 590 -39.37 12.24 37.75
CA SER A 590 -38.95 13.35 38.62
C SER A 590 -38.40 14.49 37.77
N ALA A 591 -38.59 15.73 38.22
CA ALA A 591 -38.01 16.91 37.58
C ALA A 591 -36.48 16.92 37.66
N THR A 592 -35.91 16.24 38.66
CA THR A 592 -34.46 16.12 38.84
C THR A 592 -33.99 14.78 38.25
N ALA A 593 -33.09 14.83 37.27
CA ALA A 593 -32.63 13.66 36.51
C ALA A 593 -32.07 12.52 37.38
N SER A 594 -31.43 12.82 38.51
CA SER A 594 -30.86 11.83 39.44
C SER A 594 -31.91 10.98 40.17
N TYR A 595 -33.16 11.43 40.23
CA TYR A 595 -34.27 10.70 40.86
C TYR A 595 -35.19 10.03 39.85
N LYS A 596 -34.89 10.13 38.55
CA LYS A 596 -35.64 9.48 37.49
C LYS A 596 -35.18 8.03 37.38
N ILE A 597 -36.11 7.09 37.60
CA ILE A 597 -35.80 5.66 37.61
C ILE A 597 -36.48 5.04 36.40
N TYR A 598 -35.69 4.33 35.59
CA TYR A 598 -36.15 3.56 34.44
C TYR A 598 -36.23 2.08 34.80
N SER A 599 -37.18 1.37 34.22
CA SER A 599 -37.27 -0.08 34.32
C SER A 599 -36.26 -0.78 33.40
N SER A 600 -36.10 -2.08 33.59
CA SER A 600 -35.37 -2.91 32.64
C SER A 600 -36.07 -2.93 31.29
N VAL A 601 -35.30 -3.22 30.24
CA VAL A 601 -35.85 -3.48 28.90
C VAL A 601 -36.97 -4.51 29.00
N SER A 602 -38.11 -4.19 28.37
CA SER A 602 -39.28 -5.06 28.33
C SER A 602 -39.00 -6.33 27.55
N HIS A 603 -39.65 -7.44 27.93
CA HIS A 603 -39.42 -8.77 27.38
C HIS A 603 -37.98 -9.31 27.56
N GLY A 604 -37.20 -8.73 28.46
CA GLY A 604 -35.89 -9.24 28.87
C GLY A 604 -34.69 -8.44 28.33
N PRO A 605 -33.48 -8.77 28.80
CA PRO A 605 -32.25 -8.16 28.29
C PRO A 605 -32.06 -8.46 26.80
N GLU A 606 -31.31 -7.61 26.11
CA GLU A 606 -31.03 -7.70 24.67
C GLU A 606 -32.22 -7.52 23.71
N ASN A 607 -33.44 -7.28 24.20
CA ASN A 607 -34.57 -6.84 23.37
C ASN A 607 -34.42 -5.37 22.93
N CYS A 608 -33.44 -5.15 22.06
CA CYS A 608 -32.95 -3.84 21.68
C CYS A 608 -34.02 -2.98 20.96
N VAL A 609 -34.96 -3.59 20.24
CA VAL A 609 -36.03 -2.84 19.54
C VAL A 609 -36.96 -2.07 20.50
N ARG A 610 -37.06 -2.50 21.77
CA ARG A 610 -37.82 -1.78 22.82
C ARG A 610 -36.94 -0.96 23.76
N CYS A 611 -35.62 -1.03 23.60
CA CYS A 611 -34.65 -0.35 24.44
C CYS A 611 -34.47 1.12 24.04
N ARG A 612 -34.44 2.02 25.01
CA ARG A 612 -34.20 3.45 24.77
C ARG A 612 -32.79 3.78 24.28
N TRP A 613 -31.82 2.90 24.54
CA TRP A 613 -30.40 3.07 24.17
C TRP A 613 -30.07 2.58 22.75
N PHE A 614 -31.07 2.10 22.02
CA PHE A 614 -30.90 1.49 20.72
C PHE A 614 -31.09 2.49 19.58
N ILE A 615 -30.20 2.42 18.58
CA ILE A 615 -30.24 3.27 17.39
C ILE A 615 -29.99 2.42 16.14
N THR A 616 -30.65 2.76 15.04
CA THR A 616 -30.53 2.02 13.77
C THR A 616 -30.65 2.96 12.57
N ASP A 617 -30.21 2.52 11.39
CA ASP A 617 -30.30 3.25 10.13
C ASP A 617 -30.88 2.40 9.01
N ALA A 618 -31.09 3.02 7.85
CA ALA A 618 -31.75 2.38 6.72
C ALA A 618 -30.98 1.16 6.15
N ARG A 619 -29.69 0.97 6.49
CA ARG A 619 -28.93 -0.21 6.07
C ARG A 619 -29.37 -1.48 6.78
N TYR A 620 -29.91 -1.33 7.98
CA TYR A 620 -30.46 -2.43 8.76
C TYR A 620 -31.89 -2.78 8.37
N LEU A 621 -32.50 -2.14 7.36
CA LEU A 621 -33.88 -2.45 6.93
C LEU A 621 -34.11 -3.94 6.63
N PRO A 622 -33.25 -4.65 5.87
CA PRO A 622 -33.41 -6.08 5.65
C PRO A 622 -33.34 -6.90 6.94
N ALA A 623 -32.44 -6.54 7.86
CA ALA A 623 -32.27 -7.23 9.14
C ALA A 623 -33.46 -6.97 10.10
N LEU A 624 -33.98 -5.73 10.11
CA LEU A 624 -35.20 -5.37 10.84
C LEU A 624 -36.42 -6.12 10.29
N ASN A 625 -36.51 -6.30 8.97
CA ASN A 625 -37.58 -7.08 8.36
C ASN A 625 -37.49 -8.57 8.73
N ALA A 626 -36.28 -9.14 8.73
CA ALA A 626 -36.05 -10.51 9.21
C ALA A 626 -36.46 -10.68 10.69
N HIS A 627 -36.08 -9.72 11.54
CA HIS A 627 -36.47 -9.70 12.95
C HIS A 627 -37.99 -9.56 13.13
N LEU A 628 -38.64 -8.70 12.34
CA LEU A 628 -40.09 -8.53 12.32
C LEU A 628 -40.80 -9.84 11.98
N ASN A 629 -40.36 -10.53 10.92
CA ASN A 629 -40.91 -11.82 10.52
C ASN A 629 -40.73 -12.88 11.62
N PHE A 630 -39.61 -12.85 12.33
CA PHE A 630 -39.34 -13.78 13.41
C PHE A 630 -40.21 -13.51 14.65
N MET A 631 -40.43 -12.25 15.02
CA MET A 631 -41.37 -11.89 16.09
C MET A 631 -42.81 -12.28 15.74
N SER A 632 -43.20 -12.12 14.47
CA SER A 632 -44.50 -12.56 13.98
C SER A 632 -44.68 -14.08 14.15
N TYR A 633 -43.67 -14.88 13.83
CA TYR A 633 -43.69 -16.33 14.04
C TYR A 633 -43.84 -16.70 15.52
N LYS A 634 -43.05 -16.08 16.41
CA LYS A 634 -43.14 -16.36 17.85
C LYS A 634 -44.49 -15.98 18.45
N ALA A 635 -45.05 -14.84 18.03
CA ALA A 635 -46.39 -14.42 18.43
C ALA A 635 -47.46 -15.43 17.96
N HIS A 636 -47.35 -15.89 16.71
CA HIS A 636 -48.27 -16.88 16.15
C HIS A 636 -48.20 -18.23 16.87
N GLU A 637 -46.99 -18.74 17.16
CA GLU A 637 -46.82 -20.01 17.88
C GLU A 637 -47.38 -19.95 19.31
N ALA A 638 -47.12 -18.87 20.04
CA ALA A 638 -47.67 -18.68 21.38
C ALA A 638 -49.21 -18.58 21.34
N ALA A 639 -49.77 -17.88 20.35
CA ALA A 639 -51.22 -17.78 20.16
C ALA A 639 -51.86 -19.13 19.79
N ASN A 640 -51.25 -19.88 18.87
CA ASN A 640 -51.72 -21.23 18.49
C ASN A 640 -51.71 -22.19 19.68
N LEU A 641 -50.70 -22.10 20.55
CA LEU A 641 -50.66 -22.91 21.76
C LEU A 641 -51.71 -22.47 22.78
N ALA A 642 -52.00 -21.17 22.87
CA ALA A 642 -53.11 -20.65 23.68
C ALA A 642 -54.47 -21.21 23.19
N ILE A 643 -54.74 -21.18 21.88
CA ILE A 643 -55.98 -21.74 21.30
C ILE A 643 -56.14 -23.23 21.65
N LYS A 644 -55.07 -24.03 21.51
CA LYS A 644 -55.12 -25.46 21.90
C LYS A 644 -55.42 -25.67 23.38
N LEU A 645 -54.92 -24.78 24.25
CA LEU A 645 -55.18 -24.84 25.68
C LEU A 645 -56.60 -24.35 26.01
N GLU A 646 -57.15 -23.43 25.22
CA GLU A 646 -58.54 -22.98 25.31
C GLU A 646 -59.51 -24.13 25.01
N ASP A 647 -59.27 -24.90 23.93
CA ASP A 647 -60.04 -26.11 23.62
C ASP A 647 -60.04 -27.12 24.79
N ASP A 648 -58.91 -27.23 25.50
CA ASP A 648 -58.78 -28.10 26.68
C ASP A 648 -59.50 -27.53 27.91
N ILE A 649 -59.55 -26.20 28.06
CA ILE A 649 -60.35 -25.51 29.09
C ILE A 649 -61.84 -25.77 28.82
N GLU A 650 -62.31 -25.59 27.59
CA GLU A 650 -63.71 -25.82 27.20
C GLU A 650 -64.16 -27.24 27.54
N LYS A 651 -63.37 -28.27 27.17
CA LYS A 651 -63.67 -29.67 27.55
C LYS A 651 -63.74 -29.88 29.07
N MET A 652 -62.88 -29.20 29.82
CA MET A 652 -62.87 -29.30 31.29
C MET A 652 -64.05 -28.58 31.93
N GLU A 653 -64.52 -27.49 31.31
CA GLU A 653 -65.73 -26.77 31.69
C GLU A 653 -66.99 -27.59 31.35
N GLU A 654 -67.02 -28.30 30.23
CA GLU A 654 -68.07 -29.28 29.90
C GLU A 654 -68.15 -30.38 30.96
N PHE A 655 -67.01 -31.00 31.34
CA PHE A 655 -67.00 -32.01 32.41
C PHE A 655 -67.46 -31.45 33.77
N LYS A 656 -67.15 -30.18 34.05
CA LYS A 656 -67.63 -29.50 35.25
C LYS A 656 -69.14 -29.32 35.21
N TYR A 657 -69.68 -28.87 34.07
CA TYR A 657 -71.11 -28.73 33.85
C TYR A 657 -71.85 -30.07 33.97
N GLU A 658 -71.32 -31.16 33.39
CA GLU A 658 -71.89 -32.50 33.51
C GLU A 658 -71.92 -32.99 34.97
N ALA A 659 -70.87 -32.71 35.76
CA ALA A 659 -70.83 -33.04 37.17
C ALA A 659 -71.90 -32.28 37.97
N GLU A 660 -72.06 -30.99 37.70
CA GLU A 660 -73.08 -30.12 38.30
C GLU A 660 -74.50 -30.57 37.96
N MET A 661 -74.78 -30.89 36.68
CA MET A 661 -76.07 -31.42 36.24
C MET A 661 -76.44 -32.74 36.92
N ASN A 662 -75.45 -33.59 37.20
CA ASN A 662 -75.64 -34.87 37.88
C ASN A 662 -75.60 -34.77 39.42
N ASN A 663 -75.57 -33.56 40.00
CA ASN A 663 -75.42 -33.31 41.45
C ASN A 663 -74.18 -33.99 42.07
N LYS A 664 -73.09 -34.12 41.32
CA LYS A 664 -71.82 -34.68 41.80
C LYS A 664 -70.76 -33.57 41.92
N PRO A 665 -69.86 -33.61 42.92
CA PRO A 665 -68.78 -32.64 43.04
C PRO A 665 -67.75 -32.84 41.92
N PHE A 666 -67.25 -31.74 41.35
CA PHE A 666 -66.19 -31.74 40.35
C PHE A 666 -64.82 -32.04 40.97
N ILE A 667 -64.18 -33.15 40.57
CA ILE A 667 -62.95 -33.68 41.19
C ILE A 667 -61.67 -33.10 40.54
N LYS A 668 -61.75 -32.54 39.33
CA LYS A 668 -60.59 -32.14 38.52
C LYS A 668 -60.21 -30.64 38.62
N HIS A 669 -60.45 -30.01 39.77
CA HIS A 669 -60.20 -28.56 39.92
C HIS A 669 -58.73 -28.16 39.72
N ASN A 670 -57.80 -28.98 40.22
CA ASN A 670 -56.36 -28.72 40.07
C ASN A 670 -55.89 -28.81 38.61
N GLU A 671 -56.48 -29.72 37.82
CA GLU A 671 -56.19 -29.85 36.39
C GLU A 671 -56.68 -28.63 35.62
N LEU A 672 -57.92 -28.18 35.88
CA LEU A 672 -58.48 -26.97 35.26
C LEU A 672 -57.63 -25.73 35.57
N GLN A 673 -57.26 -25.53 36.85
CA GLN A 673 -56.41 -24.41 37.25
C GLN A 673 -55.02 -24.46 36.58
N ALA A 674 -54.45 -25.66 36.43
CA ALA A 674 -53.16 -25.82 35.78
C ALA A 674 -53.21 -25.48 34.28
N VAL A 675 -54.29 -25.84 33.57
CA VAL A 675 -54.51 -25.50 32.16
C VAL A 675 -54.76 -23.99 32.00
N GLN A 676 -55.61 -23.39 32.86
CA GLN A 676 -55.84 -21.94 32.86
C GLN A 676 -54.55 -21.14 33.06
N ARG A 677 -53.72 -21.49 34.04
CA ARG A 677 -52.40 -20.84 34.23
C ARG A 677 -51.51 -20.95 32.99
N ARG A 678 -51.54 -22.11 32.30
CA ARG A 678 -50.75 -22.32 31.07
C ARG A 678 -51.29 -21.46 29.93
N TYR A 679 -52.61 -21.35 29.78
CA TYR A 679 -53.28 -20.49 28.80
C TYR A 679 -52.92 -19.02 29.01
N GLU A 680 -53.09 -18.51 30.24
CA GLU A 680 -52.72 -17.13 30.61
C GLU A 680 -51.26 -16.84 30.32
N LYS A 681 -50.35 -17.78 30.62
CA LYS A 681 -48.93 -17.64 30.29
C LYS A 681 -48.71 -17.46 28.78
N GLN A 682 -49.39 -18.25 27.95
CA GLN A 682 -49.24 -18.16 26.49
C GLN A 682 -49.84 -16.88 25.91
N LEU A 683 -50.95 -16.38 26.47
CA LEU A 683 -51.49 -15.08 26.09
C LEU A 683 -50.52 -13.93 26.39
N VAL A 684 -49.92 -13.92 27.58
CA VAL A 684 -48.92 -12.90 27.95
C VAL A 684 -47.70 -12.95 27.03
N GLU A 685 -47.25 -14.16 26.69
CA GLU A 685 -46.11 -14.37 25.80
C GLU A 685 -46.42 -13.91 24.35
N ALA A 686 -47.60 -14.23 23.83
CA ALA A 686 -48.07 -13.76 22.52
C ALA A 686 -48.19 -12.23 22.46
N ASP A 687 -48.71 -11.60 23.52
CA ASP A 687 -48.82 -10.15 23.64
C ASP A 687 -47.44 -9.47 23.68
N GLU A 688 -46.48 -10.01 24.42
CA GLU A 688 -45.11 -9.45 24.46
C GLU A 688 -44.39 -9.57 23.10
N TYR A 689 -44.51 -10.70 22.38
CA TYR A 689 -43.97 -10.81 21.01
C TYR A 689 -44.68 -9.85 20.04
N THR A 690 -45.98 -9.63 20.20
CA THR A 690 -46.74 -8.66 19.39
C THR A 690 -46.26 -7.23 19.65
N LYS A 691 -45.96 -6.87 20.90
CA LYS A 691 -45.37 -5.57 21.24
C LYS A 691 -43.97 -5.39 20.65
N ASP A 692 -43.15 -6.44 20.64
CA ASP A 692 -41.82 -6.42 20.00
C ASP A 692 -41.94 -6.25 18.48
N TRP A 693 -42.91 -6.93 17.87
CA TRP A 693 -43.25 -6.77 16.46
C TRP A 693 -43.67 -5.32 16.16
N ILE A 694 -44.56 -4.72 16.96
CA ILE A 694 -44.99 -3.32 16.80
C ILE A 694 -43.81 -2.36 16.96
N ALA A 695 -42.93 -2.58 17.94
CA ALA A 695 -41.75 -1.74 18.15
C ALA A 695 -40.78 -1.80 16.96
N THR A 696 -40.54 -3.00 16.43
CA THR A 696 -39.71 -3.22 15.24
C THR A 696 -40.32 -2.53 14.01
N PHE A 697 -41.64 -2.68 13.83
CA PHE A 697 -42.36 -2.03 12.76
C PHE A 697 -42.29 -0.50 12.84
N GLY A 698 -42.41 0.05 14.06
CA GLY A 698 -42.26 1.49 14.31
C GLY A 698 -40.90 2.04 13.86
N LEU A 699 -39.82 1.29 14.11
CA LEU A 699 -38.47 1.65 13.64
C LEU A 699 -38.36 1.59 12.11
N ILE A 700 -38.87 0.54 11.48
CA ILE A 700 -38.88 0.39 10.01
C ILE A 700 -39.65 1.55 9.36
N ARG A 701 -40.84 1.86 9.87
CA ARG A 701 -41.66 2.96 9.38
C ARG A 701 -40.93 4.29 9.52
N ARG A 702 -40.30 4.54 10.67
CA ARG A 702 -39.54 5.78 10.89
C ARG A 702 -38.36 5.92 9.92
N LEU A 703 -37.63 4.84 9.63
CA LEU A 703 -36.55 4.85 8.64
C LEU A 703 -37.08 5.16 7.23
N ILE A 704 -38.24 4.62 6.87
CA ILE A 704 -38.85 4.86 5.57
C ILE A 704 -39.31 6.32 5.44
N GLU A 705 -39.92 6.89 6.47
CA GLU A 705 -40.25 8.33 6.53
C GLU A 705 -38.98 9.19 6.33
N ILE A 706 -37.90 8.88 7.05
CA ILE A 706 -36.61 9.58 6.94
C ILE A 706 -36.04 9.52 5.52
N GLU A 707 -36.09 8.35 4.85
CA GLU A 707 -35.57 8.20 3.48
C GLU A 707 -36.46 8.87 2.43
N GLN A 708 -37.78 8.93 2.65
CA GLN A 708 -38.72 9.61 1.75
C GLN A 708 -38.55 11.14 1.78
N ASP A 709 -38.22 11.71 2.94
CA ASP A 709 -38.01 13.15 3.12
C ASP A 709 -36.65 13.67 2.59
N ARG A 710 -35.75 12.78 2.12
CA ARG A 710 -34.42 13.19 1.61
C ARG A 710 -34.48 13.83 0.23
N SER A 711 -33.79 14.97 0.08
CA SER A 711 -33.62 15.67 -1.20
C SER A 711 -32.85 14.83 -2.23
N GLU A 712 -33.14 14.98 -3.53
CA GLU A 712 -32.47 14.21 -4.61
C GLU A 712 -30.96 14.44 -4.71
N ILE A 713 -30.43 15.49 -4.08
CA ILE A 713 -29.02 15.92 -4.15
C ILE A 713 -28.14 15.17 -3.12
N ASP A 714 -28.72 14.66 -2.02
CA ASP A 714 -27.98 13.90 -1.00
C ASP A 714 -27.82 12.42 -1.41
N THR A 715 -26.90 12.20 -2.35
CA THR A 715 -26.61 10.88 -2.94
C THR A 715 -25.55 10.09 -2.17
N THR A 716 -24.83 10.75 -1.24
CA THR A 716 -23.61 10.22 -0.61
C THR A 716 -23.84 8.98 0.28
N ASN A 717 -25.07 8.78 0.78
CA ASN A 717 -25.47 7.61 1.58
C ASN A 717 -26.87 7.07 1.17
N LYS A 718 -27.36 7.44 -0.02
CA LYS A 718 -28.63 6.90 -0.52
C LYS A 718 -28.43 5.41 -0.78
N LEU A 719 -29.20 4.56 -0.11
CA LEU A 719 -29.06 3.11 -0.23
C LEU A 719 -29.11 2.70 -1.71
N VAL A 720 -27.97 2.26 -2.24
CA VAL A 720 -27.87 1.60 -3.55
C VAL A 720 -28.39 0.16 -3.46
N ALA A 721 -28.63 -0.36 -2.25
CA ALA A 721 -29.06 -1.75 -2.02
C ALA A 721 -30.60 -1.95 -1.99
N VAL A 722 -31.40 -0.89 -2.05
CA VAL A 722 -32.86 -0.98 -2.21
C VAL A 722 -33.16 -0.27 -3.52
N GLY A 723 -33.36 -1.03 -4.59
CA GLY A 723 -33.27 -0.57 -5.98
C GLY A 723 -34.03 0.72 -6.30
N SER A 724 -35.19 0.63 -6.93
CA SER A 724 -35.95 1.83 -7.32
C SER A 724 -36.73 2.39 -6.13
N LYS A 725 -37.24 3.63 -6.20
CA LYS A 725 -38.20 4.18 -5.20
C LYS A 725 -39.41 3.24 -4.93
N ASN A 726 -39.72 2.31 -5.83
CA ASN A 726 -40.77 1.31 -5.64
C ASN A 726 -40.39 0.19 -4.65
N ASP A 727 -39.11 -0.03 -4.38
CA ASP A 727 -38.63 -1.07 -3.45
C ASP A 727 -38.72 -0.61 -1.99
N ILE A 728 -39.00 0.68 -1.76
CA ILE A 728 -39.32 1.27 -0.45
C ILE A 728 -40.85 1.34 -0.30
N LYS A 729 -41.53 0.20 -0.43
CA LYS A 729 -42.96 0.06 -0.12
C LYS A 729 -43.13 -0.97 0.99
N ILE A 730 -43.77 -0.55 2.08
CA ILE A 730 -44.22 -1.47 3.13
C ILE A 730 -45.49 -2.14 2.62
N GLY A 731 -45.45 -3.45 2.46
CA GLY A 731 -46.63 -4.27 2.19
C GLY A 731 -46.73 -5.37 3.23
N PHE A 732 -47.85 -5.45 3.94
CA PHE A 732 -48.19 -6.66 4.66
C PHE A 732 -48.81 -7.63 3.67
N ILE A 733 -48.28 -8.85 3.64
CA ILE A 733 -48.83 -9.92 2.82
C ILE A 733 -49.49 -10.89 3.77
N GLU A 734 -50.81 -10.84 3.82
CA GLU A 734 -51.59 -11.84 4.53
C GLU A 734 -51.38 -13.19 3.81
N THR A 735 -50.73 -14.13 4.49
CA THR A 735 -50.38 -15.44 3.93
C THR A 735 -50.85 -16.52 4.89
N THR A 736 -51.55 -17.52 4.36
CA THR A 736 -51.97 -18.72 5.11
C THR A 736 -50.96 -19.87 4.98
N SER A 737 -49.94 -19.72 4.15
CA SER A 737 -48.86 -20.71 3.95
C SER A 737 -47.81 -20.61 5.06
N GLU A 738 -47.79 -21.62 5.92
CA GLU A 738 -46.74 -21.82 6.93
C GLU A 738 -45.37 -22.10 6.27
N LEU A 739 -45.34 -22.87 5.17
CA LEU A 739 -44.09 -23.23 4.50
C LEU A 739 -43.35 -21.99 3.96
N LEU A 740 -44.09 -20.98 3.48
CA LEU A 740 -43.49 -19.73 3.02
C LEU A 740 -42.80 -19.00 4.17
N HIS A 741 -43.52 -18.83 5.29
CA HIS A 741 -42.99 -18.13 6.46
C HIS A 741 -41.74 -18.81 7.01
N LEU A 742 -41.79 -20.13 7.20
CA LEU A 742 -40.64 -20.92 7.67
C LEU A 742 -39.46 -20.86 6.70
N SER A 743 -39.73 -20.84 5.39
CA SER A 743 -38.69 -20.76 4.36
C SER A 743 -37.98 -19.41 4.36
N LEU A 744 -38.72 -18.31 4.52
CA LEU A 744 -38.15 -16.96 4.64
C LEU A 744 -37.32 -16.82 5.93
N LEU A 745 -37.81 -17.31 7.06
CA LEU A 745 -37.08 -17.27 8.34
C LEU A 745 -35.75 -18.03 8.27
N CYS A 746 -35.77 -19.23 7.71
CA CYS A 746 -34.55 -20.01 7.53
C CYS A 746 -33.59 -19.38 6.51
N ASP A 747 -34.11 -18.66 5.52
CA ASP A 747 -33.29 -17.96 4.54
C ASP A 747 -32.54 -16.78 5.20
N ASP A 748 -33.26 -15.97 5.98
CA ASP A 748 -32.71 -14.84 6.71
C ASP A 748 -31.74 -15.29 7.83
N ALA A 749 -32.02 -16.41 8.49
CA ALA A 749 -31.15 -17.00 9.51
C ALA A 749 -29.76 -17.40 8.96
N GLU A 750 -29.60 -17.67 7.67
CA GLU A 750 -28.27 -17.92 7.09
C GLU A 750 -27.44 -16.63 6.96
N ILE A 751 -28.10 -15.47 6.92
CA ILE A 751 -27.47 -14.16 6.75
C ILE A 751 -27.13 -13.52 8.11
N TYR A 752 -27.99 -13.69 9.12
CA TYR A 752 -27.88 -13.01 10.40
C TYR A 752 -27.55 -13.99 11.55
N PRO A 753 -26.31 -13.99 12.09
CA PRO A 753 -25.87 -14.95 13.11
C PRO A 753 -26.68 -14.90 14.41
N ASP A 754 -26.98 -13.71 14.95
CA ASP A 754 -27.79 -13.58 16.18
C ASP A 754 -29.18 -14.22 16.00
N MET A 755 -29.80 -14.02 14.83
CA MET A 755 -31.10 -14.61 14.50
C MET A 755 -30.99 -16.13 14.32
N LEU A 756 -29.90 -16.62 13.73
CA LEU A 756 -29.64 -18.05 13.58
C LEU A 756 -29.67 -18.78 14.92
N ASP A 757 -29.00 -18.22 15.93
CA ASP A 757 -28.95 -18.80 17.27
C ASP A 757 -30.34 -18.89 17.90
N ASP A 758 -31.19 -17.89 17.67
CA ASP A 758 -32.57 -17.91 18.13
C ASP A 758 -33.47 -18.86 17.35
N VAL A 759 -33.30 -18.95 16.03
CA VAL A 759 -34.04 -19.89 15.17
C VAL A 759 -33.66 -21.34 15.51
N LYS A 760 -32.42 -21.62 15.92
CA LYS A 760 -32.00 -22.97 16.36
C LYS A 760 -32.71 -23.43 17.64
N LYS A 761 -33.17 -22.48 18.48
CA LYS A 761 -33.93 -22.75 19.71
C LYS A 761 -35.39 -23.11 19.44
N THR A 762 -35.91 -22.86 18.23
CA THR A 762 -37.28 -23.18 17.83
C THR A 762 -37.34 -24.43 16.95
N SER A 763 -38.55 -24.86 16.58
CA SER A 763 -38.79 -25.98 15.67
C SER A 763 -38.77 -25.60 14.19
N VAL A 764 -38.56 -24.31 13.85
CA VAL A 764 -38.64 -23.75 12.48
C VAL A 764 -37.89 -24.59 11.44
N ILE A 765 -36.63 -24.94 11.71
CA ILE A 765 -35.80 -25.74 10.80
C ILE A 765 -36.37 -27.14 10.63
N GLN A 766 -36.88 -27.73 11.71
CA GLN A 766 -37.43 -29.09 11.72
C GLN A 766 -38.75 -29.14 10.97
N ASP A 767 -39.68 -28.22 11.24
CA ASP A 767 -41.02 -28.20 10.65
C ASP A 767 -40.95 -27.98 9.14
N ARG A 768 -40.11 -27.03 8.70
CA ARG A 768 -39.83 -26.81 7.28
C ARG A 768 -39.25 -28.06 6.63
N THR A 769 -38.25 -28.66 7.27
CA THR A 769 -37.58 -29.85 6.74
C THR A 769 -38.54 -31.04 6.63
N GLN A 770 -39.43 -31.22 7.61
CA GLN A 770 -40.47 -32.23 7.54
C GLN A 770 -41.47 -31.95 6.40
N GLY A 771 -41.89 -30.70 6.22
CA GLY A 771 -42.74 -30.28 5.11
C GLY A 771 -42.14 -30.62 3.74
N LEU A 772 -40.90 -30.20 3.50
CA LEU A 772 -40.16 -30.52 2.26
C LEU A 772 -39.96 -32.02 2.08
N SER A 773 -39.64 -32.74 3.15
CA SER A 773 -39.45 -34.19 3.10
C SER A 773 -40.74 -34.94 2.73
N ARG A 774 -41.91 -34.48 3.21
CA ARG A 774 -43.21 -35.02 2.79
C ARG A 774 -43.47 -34.81 1.30
N ILE A 775 -43.11 -33.64 0.77
CA ILE A 775 -43.21 -33.34 -0.67
C ILE A 775 -42.29 -34.27 -1.48
N MET A 776 -41.03 -34.41 -1.06
CA MET A 776 -40.06 -35.31 -1.68
C MET A 776 -40.60 -36.75 -1.74
N MET A 777 -41.13 -37.26 -0.62
CA MET A 777 -41.73 -38.60 -0.56
C MET A 777 -42.94 -38.75 -1.49
N ARG A 778 -43.80 -37.74 -1.62
CA ARG A 778 -44.96 -37.77 -2.55
C ARG A 778 -44.53 -37.92 -4.01
N LYS A 779 -43.39 -37.34 -4.41
CA LYS A 779 -42.83 -37.50 -5.77
C LYS A 779 -42.03 -38.81 -5.94
N GLY A 780 -41.74 -39.51 -4.85
CA GLY A 780 -40.96 -40.75 -4.84
C GLY A 780 -39.46 -40.55 -4.59
N TYR A 781 -39.04 -39.44 -3.98
CA TYR A 781 -37.66 -39.25 -3.52
C TYR A 781 -37.48 -39.72 -2.06
N MET A 782 -36.31 -40.27 -1.74
CA MET A 782 -35.97 -40.55 -0.34
C MET A 782 -35.79 -39.23 0.43
N PRO A 783 -36.36 -39.10 1.65
CA PRO A 783 -36.31 -37.86 2.44
C PRO A 783 -34.92 -37.66 3.09
N HIS A 784 -33.90 -37.43 2.27
CA HIS A 784 -32.51 -37.30 2.71
C HIS A 784 -32.28 -36.16 3.70
N LEU A 785 -33.08 -35.09 3.63
CA LEU A 785 -33.00 -33.98 4.58
C LEU A 785 -33.17 -34.44 6.04
N LEU A 786 -34.00 -35.46 6.30
CA LEU A 786 -34.20 -36.00 7.66
C LEU A 786 -32.98 -36.76 8.20
N MET A 787 -32.03 -37.14 7.34
CA MET A 787 -30.80 -37.83 7.73
C MET A 787 -29.65 -36.87 8.06
N LEU A 788 -29.84 -35.57 7.83
CA LEU A 788 -28.85 -34.53 8.07
C LEU A 788 -28.99 -33.95 9.47
N ASP A 789 -27.92 -33.36 10.01
CA ASP A 789 -27.99 -32.55 11.24
C ASP A 789 -28.69 -31.20 10.98
N LYS A 790 -29.06 -30.47 12.04
CA LYS A 790 -29.81 -29.20 11.92
C LYS A 790 -29.12 -28.14 11.04
N ASP A 791 -27.80 -28.05 11.07
CA ASP A 791 -27.06 -27.04 10.32
C ASP A 791 -26.99 -27.41 8.84
N GLN A 792 -26.78 -28.69 8.56
CA GLN A 792 -26.84 -29.25 7.21
C GLN A 792 -28.26 -29.17 6.62
N GLN A 793 -29.31 -29.41 7.43
CA GLN A 793 -30.71 -29.24 7.04
C GLN A 793 -30.99 -27.81 6.58
N LEU A 794 -30.54 -26.82 7.35
CA LEU A 794 -30.70 -25.41 7.03
C LEU A 794 -30.09 -25.07 5.66
N ILE A 795 -28.81 -25.40 5.47
CA ILE A 795 -28.05 -25.05 4.26
C ILE A 795 -28.59 -25.78 3.02
N ALA A 796 -28.87 -27.09 3.14
CA ALA A 796 -29.35 -27.89 2.02
C ALA A 796 -30.76 -27.49 1.57
N ALA A 797 -31.68 -27.28 2.52
CA ALA A 797 -33.04 -26.85 2.21
C ALA A 797 -33.10 -25.41 1.67
N ASN A 798 -32.26 -24.50 2.20
CA ASN A 798 -32.12 -23.14 1.65
C ASN A 798 -31.64 -23.19 0.19
N ALA A 799 -30.61 -23.99 -0.10
CA ALA A 799 -30.09 -24.13 -1.46
C ALA A 799 -31.13 -24.70 -2.43
N MET A 800 -31.92 -25.69 -1.99
CA MET A 800 -33.03 -26.25 -2.77
C MET A 800 -34.06 -25.17 -3.13
N ILE A 801 -34.62 -24.47 -2.14
CA ILE A 801 -35.67 -23.48 -2.35
C ILE A 801 -35.16 -22.27 -3.13
N ARG A 802 -33.96 -21.75 -2.82
CA ARG A 802 -33.37 -20.61 -3.55
C ARG A 802 -33.17 -20.92 -5.02
N GLN A 803 -32.70 -22.12 -5.36
CA GLN A 803 -32.52 -22.51 -6.76
C GLN A 803 -33.86 -22.53 -7.51
N MET A 804 -34.90 -23.04 -6.86
CA MET A 804 -36.26 -23.02 -7.41
C MET A 804 -36.75 -21.57 -7.58
N ALA A 805 -36.59 -20.72 -6.57
CA ALA A 805 -37.05 -19.34 -6.61
C ALA A 805 -36.38 -18.52 -7.72
N ILE A 806 -35.07 -18.69 -7.92
CA ILE A 806 -34.31 -18.02 -8.99
C ILE A 806 -34.80 -18.44 -10.38
N GLN A 807 -35.23 -19.69 -10.53
CA GLN A 807 -35.71 -20.22 -11.81
C GLN A 807 -37.10 -19.66 -12.19
N GLU A 808 -37.98 -19.44 -11.21
CA GLU A 808 -39.28 -18.80 -11.44
C GLU A 808 -39.16 -17.29 -11.61
N ASN A 809 -38.51 -16.61 -10.65
CA ASN A 809 -38.31 -15.18 -10.70
C ASN A 809 -36.93 -14.77 -10.16
N SER A 810 -36.03 -14.40 -11.07
CA SER A 810 -34.68 -13.96 -10.71
C SER A 810 -34.62 -12.50 -10.25
N ARG A 811 -35.70 -11.72 -10.41
CA ARG A 811 -35.73 -10.27 -10.13
C ARG A 811 -36.31 -9.95 -8.77
N ASP A 812 -37.35 -10.67 -8.35
CA ASP A 812 -37.99 -10.50 -7.05
C ASP A 812 -37.92 -11.78 -6.24
N LYS A 813 -37.12 -11.74 -5.17
CA LYS A 813 -36.90 -12.86 -4.27
C LYS A 813 -38.22 -13.30 -3.61
N LEU A 814 -39.05 -12.36 -3.15
CA LEU A 814 -40.23 -12.71 -2.37
C LEU A 814 -41.31 -13.33 -3.25
N ASP A 815 -41.54 -12.77 -4.44
CA ASP A 815 -42.44 -13.35 -5.44
C ASP A 815 -41.96 -14.74 -5.90
N GLY A 816 -40.65 -14.90 -6.13
CA GLY A 816 -40.06 -16.21 -6.45
C GLY A 816 -40.31 -17.27 -5.37
N PHE A 817 -40.15 -16.90 -4.09
CA PHE A 817 -40.46 -17.81 -2.98
C PHE A 817 -41.95 -18.14 -2.89
N GLN A 818 -42.84 -17.16 -3.10
CA GLN A 818 -44.29 -17.37 -3.10
C GLN A 818 -44.74 -18.35 -4.18
N GLN A 819 -44.22 -18.20 -5.40
CA GLN A 819 -44.56 -19.09 -6.52
C GLN A 819 -44.06 -20.52 -6.27
N VAL A 820 -42.83 -20.67 -5.77
CA VAL A 820 -42.26 -21.98 -5.41
C VAL A 820 -43.12 -22.66 -4.34
N VAL A 821 -43.45 -21.95 -3.26
CA VAL A 821 -44.23 -22.54 -2.17
C VAL A 821 -45.65 -22.89 -2.63
N SER A 822 -46.28 -22.03 -3.42
CA SER A 822 -47.59 -22.33 -4.03
C SER A 822 -47.54 -23.57 -4.92
N TYR A 823 -46.52 -23.69 -5.77
CA TYR A 823 -46.27 -24.87 -6.60
C TYR A 823 -46.09 -26.15 -5.76
N LEU A 824 -45.41 -26.05 -4.63
CA LEU A 824 -45.14 -27.15 -3.71
C LEU A 824 -46.40 -27.58 -2.93
N GLU A 825 -47.14 -26.64 -2.34
CA GLU A 825 -48.32 -26.90 -1.52
C GLU A 825 -49.51 -27.39 -2.36
N LEU A 826 -49.72 -26.81 -3.55
CA LEU A 826 -50.80 -27.22 -4.48
C LEU A 826 -50.51 -28.55 -5.20
N GLY A 827 -49.34 -29.15 -5.00
CA GLY A 827 -49.00 -30.43 -5.61
C GLY A 827 -48.71 -30.37 -7.12
N GLN A 828 -48.49 -29.17 -7.68
CA GLN A 828 -48.26 -28.97 -9.11
C GLN A 828 -47.01 -29.68 -9.62
N PHE A 829 -46.05 -29.95 -8.72
CA PHE A 829 -44.87 -30.77 -8.99
C PHE A 829 -45.17 -32.20 -9.47
N MET A 830 -46.39 -32.68 -9.27
CA MET A 830 -46.82 -33.97 -9.81
C MET A 830 -47.04 -33.92 -11.33
N LEU A 831 -47.43 -32.76 -11.87
CA LEU A 831 -47.70 -32.53 -13.29
C LEU A 831 -46.47 -32.02 -14.05
N ASP A 832 -45.73 -31.07 -13.47
CA ASP A 832 -44.47 -30.57 -14.03
C ASP A 832 -43.37 -30.65 -12.97
N SER A 833 -42.39 -31.54 -13.15
CA SER A 833 -41.30 -31.73 -12.18
C SER A 833 -40.11 -30.80 -12.39
N LYS A 834 -40.06 -30.00 -13.46
CA LYS A 834 -38.86 -29.21 -13.82
C LYS A 834 -38.33 -28.35 -12.68
N LEU A 835 -39.23 -27.70 -11.96
CA LEU A 835 -38.86 -26.83 -10.84
C LEU A 835 -38.36 -27.64 -9.65
N LEU A 836 -39.07 -28.71 -9.27
CA LEU A 836 -38.62 -29.61 -8.20
C LEU A 836 -37.28 -30.28 -8.53
N ASP A 837 -37.07 -30.74 -9.77
CA ASP A 837 -35.84 -31.40 -10.21
C ASP A 837 -34.63 -30.45 -10.17
N ALA A 838 -34.84 -29.16 -10.46
CA ALA A 838 -33.81 -28.13 -10.29
C ALA A 838 -33.45 -27.92 -8.82
N GLY A 839 -34.45 -27.89 -7.93
CA GLY A 839 -34.23 -27.86 -6.47
C GLY A 839 -33.47 -29.09 -5.98
N MET A 840 -33.83 -30.29 -6.44
CA MET A 840 -33.16 -31.54 -6.10
C MET A 840 -31.69 -31.55 -6.56
N SER A 841 -31.41 -31.04 -7.77
CA SER A 841 -30.05 -30.92 -8.29
C SER A 841 -29.18 -29.99 -7.43
N ALA A 842 -29.76 -28.90 -6.90
CA ALA A 842 -29.04 -28.00 -5.98
C ALA A 842 -28.79 -28.67 -4.62
N LEU A 843 -29.75 -29.45 -4.12
CA LEU A 843 -29.63 -30.22 -2.90
C LEU A 843 -28.53 -31.29 -2.98
N GLU A 844 -28.48 -32.06 -4.08
CA GLU A 844 -27.42 -33.05 -4.34
C GLU A 844 -26.02 -32.42 -4.35
N ARG A 845 -25.88 -31.25 -5.02
CA ARG A 845 -24.62 -30.51 -5.08
C ARG A 845 -24.15 -30.04 -3.71
N LYS A 846 -25.06 -29.75 -2.78
CA LYS A 846 -24.71 -29.33 -1.42
C LYS A 846 -24.41 -30.50 -0.50
N ILE A 847 -25.08 -31.63 -0.66
CA ILE A 847 -24.88 -32.83 0.18
C ILE A 847 -23.73 -33.71 -0.35
N ASN A 848 -23.25 -33.48 -1.58
CA ASN A 848 -22.23 -34.31 -2.27
C ASN A 848 -22.61 -35.80 -2.34
N LYS A 849 -23.92 -36.11 -2.43
CA LYS A 849 -24.45 -37.47 -2.58
C LYS A 849 -25.67 -37.45 -3.51
N PRO A 850 -25.86 -38.49 -4.35
CA PRO A 850 -27.06 -38.61 -5.18
C PRO A 850 -28.29 -38.89 -4.32
N VAL A 851 -29.41 -38.22 -4.61
CA VAL A 851 -30.68 -38.47 -3.95
C VAL A 851 -31.45 -39.53 -4.73
N ASN A 852 -31.34 -40.77 -4.28
CA ASN A 852 -32.00 -41.90 -4.94
C ASN A 852 -33.53 -41.87 -4.79
N GLY A 853 -34.23 -42.36 -5.81
CA GLY A 853 -35.68 -42.55 -5.79
C GLY A 853 -36.10 -43.77 -4.94
N ILE A 854 -37.26 -43.66 -4.30
CA ILE A 854 -37.98 -44.76 -3.66
C ILE A 854 -38.69 -45.55 -4.75
N SER A 855 -38.41 -46.85 -4.89
CA SER A 855 -39.18 -47.73 -5.76
C SER A 855 -40.57 -47.97 -5.15
N VAL A 856 -41.59 -47.32 -5.72
CA VAL A 856 -42.99 -47.43 -5.29
C VAL A 856 -43.51 -48.89 -5.33
N LYS A 857 -42.89 -49.78 -6.13
CA LYS A 857 -43.20 -51.22 -6.16
C LYS A 857 -42.87 -51.96 -4.86
N SER A 858 -42.02 -51.41 -3.99
CA SER A 858 -41.64 -52.04 -2.72
C SER A 858 -42.66 -51.79 -1.60
N LEU A 859 -43.42 -50.69 -1.65
CA LEU A 859 -44.36 -50.28 -0.60
C LEU A 859 -45.76 -50.90 -0.74
N THR A 860 -46.14 -51.38 -1.93
CA THR A 860 -47.46 -52.00 -2.18
C THR A 860 -47.52 -53.52 -1.96
N SER A 861 -46.44 -54.15 -1.47
CA SER A 861 -46.31 -55.62 -1.43
C SER A 861 -46.67 -56.31 -0.10
N LYS A 862 -47.34 -55.64 0.84
CA LYS A 862 -47.87 -56.28 2.06
C LYS A 862 -49.28 -55.82 2.43
N VAL A 863 -50.23 -56.08 1.54
CA VAL A 863 -51.60 -56.45 1.96
C VAL A 863 -51.80 -57.88 1.46
N VAL A 864 -51.27 -58.85 2.20
CA VAL A 864 -51.57 -60.26 1.99
C VAL A 864 -52.50 -60.69 3.12
N TYR A 865 -53.68 -61.14 2.71
CA TYR A 865 -54.66 -61.88 3.49
C TYR A 865 -54.00 -62.72 4.59
N GLY A 866 -54.37 -62.44 5.84
CA GLY A 866 -54.13 -63.36 6.93
C GLY A 866 -55.05 -64.57 6.77
N VAL A 867 -54.47 -65.74 6.49
CA VAL A 867 -54.97 -67.02 7.01
C VAL A 867 -53.77 -67.77 7.57
N LEU A 868 -53.87 -68.06 8.86
CA LEU A 868 -52.93 -68.85 9.66
C LEU A 868 -52.85 -70.29 9.15
N GLU A 869 -51.65 -70.86 9.12
CA GLU A 869 -51.44 -72.26 9.49
C GLU A 869 -50.22 -72.38 10.41
N ASN A 870 -50.43 -73.15 11.49
CA ASN A 870 -49.53 -73.43 12.60
C ASN A 870 -48.35 -74.34 12.21
N ALA A 871 -47.22 -74.21 12.91
CA ALA A 871 -46.57 -75.28 13.68
C ALA A 871 -45.20 -74.84 14.22
N GLY A 872 -44.96 -75.07 15.52
CA GLY A 872 -43.65 -74.96 16.17
C GLY A 872 -43.70 -74.24 17.50
#